data_AF-A0A2W5Z9C7-F1
#
_entry.id   AF-A0A2W5Z9C7-F1
#
_cell.length_a   1.000
_cell.length_b   1.000
_cell.length_c   1.000
_cell.angle_alpha   90.00
_cell.angle_beta   90.00
_cell.angle_gamma   90.00
#
_symmetry.space_group_name_H-M   'P 1'
#
loop_
_entity.id
_entity.type
_entity.pdbx_description
1 polymer ?
#
loop_
_entity_poly.entity_id
_entity_poly.type
_entity_poly.pdbx_seq_one_letter_code
_entity_poly.pdbx_strand_id
1 'polypeptide(L)'
;MEGAVPRSGLLWIGLAAVAGALLPSTAAAAGVSFSTPAGLPGLPPLFGIVCPSAMTCYAVGGLSGATVVSTSDAGRHWTTTTAAGIDELDSVSCFSATHCVAVGRAAGTGAAAITRDGRTWTAAGSLPSATALSSVSCVASSRCLALGSTYTTSSSQWISSELVSVDGGTTWTAAAAPTSQGIPTGLNRVQCATAQRCFVVGGGTWVSDNFGGSWKDVSPPNGCSAGQGFCLPAYSDLTGIAFTNASHGVVVGGEQCGGQGVTQCASAYFSTTDAGASWRMWPAPNGKQYAFLDDVYCSGDLCLVASDSSARSSILQTSDGTSLTSVGTTAGVVIAITCAPAGPCIAVGRNVDAGILLVSGVGINPAAGGGAGAGTGTGGGGTTNNVVSSFSTSLPTPAAVGSSAPALLLSALLVLALVLLVVFPSQLFNRTYDENHDRIRAWWERRLPWTRARRERAQTRALRGAAALAAAVLIGAVLGSLLDPLAGFNAKSAALFAGIVLSFVISMTLGAAVTAAYRGARHRGAHWELRALPSGLVVAAACVLVSRVVNFQPGYLYGIIGGIAFAGALPRRDEGHLVALSSAVTLLVAVLAWLLWVPVSTAAAKPGAGFGIALLANVLSALFVGGLAGVVLGLVPLRFLPGEKLAAWHWGAWAAMFAVAMFGLVQIMLRPQSSSAHVASVPLWTTVGLFLAFGAASVAFWGYFRATARQEAPPG
;
A
#
# COMPACT_ATOMS: atom_id res chain seq x y z
N MET A 1 57.15 21.96 -14.04
CA MET A 1 56.20 22.90 -14.68
C MET A 1 55.35 22.09 -15.65
N GLU A 2 54.22 21.58 -15.19
CA GLU A 2 53.18 21.00 -16.05
C GLU A 2 51.88 21.67 -15.62
N GLY A 3 51.25 22.34 -16.59
CA GLY A 3 50.16 23.26 -16.38
C GLY A 3 48.98 22.60 -15.67
N ALA A 4 48.59 23.19 -14.55
CA ALA A 4 47.33 22.92 -13.89
C ALA A 4 46.18 23.09 -14.89
N VAL A 5 45.64 21.98 -15.38
CA VAL A 5 44.38 21.95 -16.12
C VAL A 5 43.33 22.61 -15.23
N PRO A 6 42.65 23.68 -15.69
CA PRO A 6 41.73 24.43 -14.83
C PRO A 6 40.63 23.49 -14.36
N ARG A 7 40.48 23.38 -13.03
CA ARG A 7 39.41 22.62 -12.37
C ARG A 7 38.08 23.09 -12.94
N SER A 8 37.51 22.30 -13.84
CA SER A 8 36.17 22.49 -14.37
C SER A 8 35.24 22.42 -13.16
N GLY A 9 34.47 23.48 -12.91
CA GLY A 9 33.41 23.46 -11.91
C GLY A 9 32.33 22.49 -12.38
N LEU A 10 32.52 21.20 -12.12
CA LEU A 10 31.48 20.20 -12.31
C LEU A 10 30.37 20.54 -11.31
N LEU A 11 29.29 21.14 -11.81
CA LEU A 11 28.01 21.05 -11.16
C LEU A 11 27.40 19.71 -11.57
N TRP A 12 27.36 18.80 -10.61
CA TRP A 12 26.57 17.60 -10.75
C TRP A 12 25.10 18.02 -10.72
N ILE A 13 24.46 18.07 -11.89
CA ILE A 13 23.00 17.93 -11.97
C ILE A 13 22.74 16.45 -11.70
N GLY A 14 22.91 16.06 -10.43
CA GLY A 14 22.66 14.70 -9.97
C GLY A 14 21.16 14.52 -9.84
N LEU A 15 20.49 14.13 -10.93
CA LEU A 15 19.16 13.56 -10.78
C LEU A 15 19.36 12.20 -10.11
N ALA A 16 19.06 12.11 -8.82
CA ALA A 16 18.69 10.83 -8.25
C ALA A 16 17.37 10.44 -8.93
N ALA A 17 17.43 9.52 -9.87
CA ALA A 17 16.23 8.92 -10.41
C ALA A 17 15.58 8.09 -9.29
N VAL A 18 14.79 8.71 -8.43
CA VAL A 18 13.83 7.96 -7.63
C VAL A 18 12.76 7.49 -8.58
N ALA A 19 13.01 6.33 -9.19
CA ALA A 19 11.93 5.48 -9.63
C ALA A 19 11.33 4.88 -8.35
N GLY A 20 10.60 5.72 -7.60
CA GLY A 20 9.81 5.28 -6.48
C GLY A 20 8.66 4.48 -7.05
N ALA A 21 8.84 3.17 -7.21
CA ALA A 21 7.75 2.26 -7.55
C ALA A 21 6.80 2.19 -6.35
N LEU A 22 5.95 3.20 -6.19
CA LEU A 22 4.70 3.06 -5.46
C LEU A 22 3.80 2.18 -6.32
N LEU A 23 3.65 0.93 -5.93
CA LEU A 23 2.70 0.01 -6.55
C LEU A 23 1.48 -0.08 -5.64
N PRO A 24 0.29 0.11 -6.20
CA PRO A 24 -0.72 -0.90 -6.19
C PRO A 24 -0.44 -1.84 -7.37
N SER A 25 -0.41 -3.14 -7.10
CA SER A 25 -0.42 -4.19 -8.11
C SER A 25 -1.55 -3.94 -9.13
N THR A 26 -1.21 -3.53 -10.36
CA THR A 26 -2.19 -3.56 -11.46
C THR A 26 -2.16 -4.92 -12.12
N ALA A 27 -2.76 -5.91 -11.45
CA ALA A 27 -3.44 -6.92 -12.22
C ALA A 27 -4.48 -6.19 -13.09
N ALA A 28 -4.49 -6.48 -14.39
CA ALA A 28 -5.72 -6.28 -15.14
C ALA A 28 -6.85 -6.95 -14.34
N ALA A 29 -8.03 -6.35 -14.29
CA ALA A 29 -9.24 -7.09 -13.95
C ALA A 29 -9.49 -8.11 -15.08
N ALA A 30 -8.64 -9.14 -15.15
CA ALA A 30 -9.16 -10.47 -15.32
C ALA A 30 -10.21 -10.60 -14.22
N GLY A 31 -11.45 -10.92 -14.58
CA GLY A 31 -12.48 -11.18 -13.58
C GLY A 31 -11.88 -12.03 -12.46
N VAL A 32 -12.15 -11.66 -11.21
CA VAL A 32 -11.62 -12.34 -10.03
C VAL A 32 -12.14 -13.77 -10.04
N SER A 33 -11.47 -14.67 -10.75
CA SER A 33 -11.94 -16.04 -10.88
C SER A 33 -11.56 -16.80 -9.63
N PHE A 34 -12.57 -17.42 -9.02
CA PHE A 34 -12.40 -18.31 -7.89
C PHE A 34 -12.17 -19.74 -8.35
N SER A 35 -11.23 -20.42 -7.72
CA SER A 35 -10.93 -21.83 -7.97
C SER A 35 -10.57 -22.55 -6.68
N THR A 36 -10.78 -23.86 -6.63
CA THR A 36 -10.30 -24.71 -5.54
C THR A 36 -8.78 -24.89 -5.67
N PRO A 37 -7.99 -24.68 -4.60
CA PRO A 37 -6.55 -24.90 -4.68
C PRO A 37 -6.21 -26.38 -4.89
N ALA A 38 -5.13 -26.63 -5.63
CA ALA A 38 -4.69 -27.98 -5.93
C ALA A 38 -4.16 -28.70 -4.67
N GLY A 39 -4.50 -29.98 -4.50
CA GLY A 39 -3.99 -30.80 -3.40
C GLY A 39 -4.62 -30.53 -2.04
N LEU A 40 -5.74 -29.81 -1.97
CA LEU A 40 -6.50 -29.67 -0.73
C LEU A 40 -7.04 -31.03 -0.26
N PRO A 41 -6.78 -31.45 0.99
CA PRO A 41 -7.47 -32.59 1.58
C PRO A 41 -8.95 -32.27 1.76
N GLY A 42 -9.79 -33.30 1.93
CA GLY A 42 -11.19 -33.11 2.30
C GLY A 42 -11.29 -32.28 3.58
N LEU A 43 -11.94 -31.13 3.51
CA LEU A 43 -12.14 -30.24 4.65
C LEU A 43 -13.52 -30.49 5.26
N PRO A 44 -13.68 -30.32 6.59
CA PRO A 44 -14.99 -30.17 7.19
C PRO A 44 -15.59 -28.79 6.84
N PRO A 45 -16.89 -28.55 7.11
CA PRO A 45 -17.55 -27.27 6.87
C PRO A 45 -16.77 -26.09 7.47
N LEU A 46 -16.62 -25.00 6.72
CA LEU A 46 -15.94 -23.78 7.14
C LEU A 46 -16.94 -22.62 7.25
N PHE A 47 -16.80 -21.80 8.30
CA PHE A 47 -17.76 -20.77 8.66
C PHE A 47 -17.16 -19.37 8.75
N GLY A 48 -15.85 -19.26 9.05
CA GLY A 48 -15.16 -17.97 9.15
C GLY A 48 -13.83 -17.96 8.40
N ILE A 49 -13.44 -16.80 7.87
CA ILE A 49 -12.16 -16.58 7.20
C ILE A 49 -11.61 -15.18 7.53
N VAL A 50 -10.30 -15.09 7.77
CA VAL A 50 -9.59 -13.81 7.93
C VAL A 50 -8.20 -13.87 7.29
N CYS A 51 -7.78 -12.78 6.66
CA CYS A 51 -6.44 -12.63 6.08
C CYS A 51 -5.69 -11.45 6.72
N PRO A 52 -4.96 -11.65 7.84
CA PRO A 52 -4.21 -10.58 8.48
C PRO A 52 -3.01 -10.06 7.66
N SER A 53 -2.57 -10.76 6.62
CA SER A 53 -1.51 -10.32 5.71
C SER A 53 -1.74 -10.80 4.28
N ALA A 54 -0.96 -10.29 3.32
CA ALA A 54 -1.00 -10.72 1.92
C ALA A 54 -0.76 -12.23 1.75
N MET A 55 -0.03 -12.84 2.68
CA MET A 55 0.45 -14.22 2.60
C MET A 55 -0.25 -15.15 3.58
N THR A 56 -0.77 -14.61 4.69
CA THR A 56 -1.30 -15.38 5.82
C THR A 56 -2.80 -15.22 5.94
N CYS A 57 -3.52 -16.35 5.91
CA CYS A 57 -4.96 -16.40 6.14
C CYS A 57 -5.33 -17.61 7.01
N TYR A 58 -6.41 -17.47 7.77
CA TYR A 58 -6.96 -18.48 8.66
C TYR A 58 -8.45 -18.66 8.38
N ALA A 59 -8.86 -19.88 8.05
CA ALA A 59 -10.25 -20.30 7.97
C ALA A 59 -10.59 -21.20 9.16
N VAL A 60 -11.80 -21.08 9.70
CA VAL A 60 -12.25 -21.86 10.86
C VAL A 60 -13.59 -22.53 10.58
N GLY A 61 -13.82 -23.67 11.22
CA GLY A 61 -15.05 -24.45 11.07
C GLY A 61 -15.04 -25.77 11.84
N GLY A 62 -15.77 -26.75 11.32
CA GLY A 62 -15.95 -28.08 11.90
C GLY A 62 -17.30 -28.24 12.61
N LEU A 63 -17.92 -29.42 12.48
CA LEU A 63 -19.20 -29.75 13.14
C LEU A 63 -19.07 -30.78 14.28
N SER A 64 -17.90 -31.42 14.39
CA SER A 64 -17.61 -32.50 15.35
C SER A 64 -16.14 -32.48 15.78
N GLY A 65 -15.58 -31.27 15.86
CA GLY A 65 -14.19 -30.99 16.15
C GLY A 65 -13.75 -29.71 15.45
N ALA A 66 -13.41 -28.70 16.26
CA ALA A 66 -12.96 -27.42 15.76
C ALA A 66 -11.74 -27.57 14.86
N THR A 67 -11.89 -27.10 13.63
CA THR A 67 -10.86 -27.16 12.59
C THR A 67 -10.43 -25.75 12.23
N VAL A 68 -9.12 -25.57 12.12
CA VAL A 68 -8.48 -24.35 11.62
C VAL A 68 -7.62 -24.71 10.42
N VAL A 69 -7.87 -24.05 9.30
CA VAL A 69 -7.11 -24.22 8.07
C VAL A 69 -6.35 -22.94 7.81
N SER A 70 -5.02 -23.02 7.68
CA SER A 70 -4.16 -21.86 7.52
C SER A 70 -3.24 -21.95 6.32
N THR A 71 -2.94 -20.81 5.73
CA THR A 71 -1.95 -20.63 4.67
C THR A 71 -0.93 -19.58 5.10
N SER A 72 0.30 -19.70 4.62
CA SER A 72 1.36 -18.71 4.77
C SER A 72 2.00 -18.32 3.43
N ASP A 73 1.38 -18.74 2.32
CA ASP A 73 1.89 -18.57 0.96
C ASP A 73 0.82 -18.06 -0.02
N ALA A 74 -0.09 -17.22 0.49
CA ALA A 74 -1.18 -16.61 -0.27
C ALA A 74 -2.14 -17.66 -0.86
N GLY A 75 -2.54 -18.64 -0.05
CA GLY A 75 -3.59 -19.61 -0.41
C GLY A 75 -3.16 -20.68 -1.40
N ARG A 76 -1.85 -20.82 -1.68
CA ARG A 76 -1.33 -21.87 -2.58
C ARG A 76 -1.30 -23.22 -1.88
N HIS A 77 -0.86 -23.24 -0.62
CA HIS A 77 -0.89 -24.42 0.22
C HIS A 77 -1.62 -24.13 1.52
N TRP A 78 -2.31 -25.15 2.00
CA TRP A 78 -3.15 -25.08 3.20
C TRP A 78 -2.76 -26.19 4.16
N THR A 79 -2.74 -25.83 5.44
CA THR A 79 -2.40 -26.70 6.55
C THR A 79 -3.57 -26.74 7.51
N THR A 80 -3.92 -27.92 7.99
CA THR A 80 -5.06 -28.12 8.89
C THR A 80 -4.56 -28.42 10.29
N THR A 81 -5.10 -27.71 11.27
CA THR A 81 -4.87 -27.90 12.70
C THR A 81 -6.22 -27.96 13.41
N THR A 82 -6.28 -28.55 14.59
CA THR A 82 -7.50 -28.60 15.41
C THR A 82 -7.33 -27.78 16.69
N ALA A 83 -8.43 -27.23 17.19
CA ALA A 83 -8.47 -26.61 18.52
C ALA A 83 -9.08 -27.62 19.51
N ALA A 84 -8.24 -28.24 20.34
CA ALA A 84 -8.69 -29.27 21.26
C ALA A 84 -9.71 -28.73 22.28
N GLY A 85 -10.75 -29.52 22.56
CA GLY A 85 -11.79 -29.17 23.54
C GLY A 85 -12.87 -28.22 23.00
N ILE A 86 -12.93 -27.97 21.70
CA ILE A 86 -13.95 -27.14 21.04
C ILE A 86 -14.62 -27.96 19.93
N ASP A 87 -15.94 -27.89 19.85
CA ASP A 87 -16.73 -28.70 18.90
C ASP A 87 -16.78 -28.03 17.52
N GLU A 88 -16.95 -26.70 17.51
CA GLU A 88 -17.17 -25.92 16.29
C GLU A 88 -16.67 -24.48 16.48
N LEU A 89 -16.11 -23.90 15.42
CA LEU A 89 -15.67 -22.51 15.35
C LEU A 89 -16.43 -21.79 14.23
N ASP A 90 -17.13 -20.72 14.60
CA ASP A 90 -18.02 -19.96 13.72
C ASP A 90 -17.34 -18.72 13.11
N SER A 91 -16.42 -18.08 13.84
CA SER A 91 -15.80 -16.82 13.40
C SER A 91 -14.36 -16.68 13.90
N VAL A 92 -13.55 -15.92 13.17
CA VAL A 92 -12.13 -15.67 13.49
C VAL A 92 -11.74 -14.22 13.21
N SER A 93 -10.95 -13.63 14.10
CA SER A 93 -10.41 -12.29 13.95
C SER A 93 -8.95 -12.24 14.41
N CYS A 94 -8.12 -11.48 13.68
CA CYS A 94 -6.70 -11.38 13.94
C CYS A 94 -6.31 -9.92 14.15
N PHE A 95 -5.46 -9.66 15.14
CA PHE A 95 -4.84 -8.34 15.37
C PHE A 95 -3.35 -8.34 15.02
N SER A 96 -2.80 -9.48 14.60
CA SER A 96 -1.53 -9.58 13.86
C SER A 96 -1.53 -10.85 13.00
N ALA A 97 -0.49 -11.05 12.18
CA ALA A 97 -0.37 -12.24 11.34
C ALA A 97 -0.29 -13.56 12.13
N THR A 98 0.08 -13.53 13.41
CA THR A 98 0.24 -14.72 14.27
C THR A 98 -0.63 -14.71 15.52
N HIS A 99 -1.35 -13.62 15.80
CA HIS A 99 -2.21 -13.50 16.96
C HIS A 99 -3.66 -13.33 16.52
N CYS A 100 -4.45 -14.37 16.77
CA CYS A 100 -5.85 -14.45 16.37
C CYS A 100 -6.70 -15.10 17.45
N VAL A 101 -7.97 -14.75 17.42
CA VAL A 101 -9.03 -15.27 18.27
C VAL A 101 -10.11 -15.83 17.36
N ALA A 102 -10.52 -17.06 17.62
CA ALA A 102 -11.66 -17.69 16.99
C ALA A 102 -12.72 -17.99 18.06
N VAL A 103 -13.99 -17.91 17.71
CA VAL A 103 -15.11 -18.15 18.61
C VAL A 103 -16.09 -19.14 17.99
N GLY A 104 -16.83 -19.84 18.83
CA GLY A 104 -17.83 -20.82 18.42
C GLY A 104 -18.48 -21.47 19.63
N ARG A 105 -18.52 -22.81 19.65
CA ARG A 105 -19.16 -23.57 20.72
C ARG A 105 -18.39 -24.81 21.17
N ALA A 106 -18.57 -25.14 22.44
CA ALA A 106 -18.10 -26.38 23.06
C ALA A 106 -19.15 -26.87 24.07
N ALA A 107 -19.53 -28.14 24.00
CA ALA A 107 -20.54 -28.78 24.83
C ALA A 107 -21.86 -27.98 24.91
N GLY A 108 -22.27 -27.35 23.80
CA GLY A 108 -23.48 -26.52 23.72
C GLY A 108 -23.37 -25.12 24.32
N THR A 109 -22.18 -24.70 24.78
CA THR A 109 -21.91 -23.36 25.34
C THR A 109 -20.90 -22.58 24.49
N GLY A 110 -20.78 -21.27 24.71
CA GLY A 110 -19.83 -20.42 23.98
C GLY A 110 -18.38 -20.78 24.27
N ALA A 111 -17.58 -20.88 23.21
CA ALA A 111 -16.16 -21.22 23.29
C ALA A 111 -15.30 -20.21 22.51
N ALA A 112 -14.04 -20.08 22.90
CA ALA A 112 -13.04 -19.32 22.18
C ALA A 112 -11.72 -20.09 22.08
N ALA A 113 -11.05 -19.99 20.94
CA ALA A 113 -9.70 -20.49 20.68
C ALA A 113 -8.76 -19.33 20.37
N ILE A 114 -7.51 -19.44 20.80
CA ILE A 114 -6.50 -18.38 20.65
C ILE A 114 -5.25 -18.99 20.03
N THR A 115 -4.63 -18.25 19.13
CA THR A 115 -3.26 -18.51 18.68
C THR A 115 -2.36 -17.30 18.95
N ARG A 116 -1.08 -17.56 19.22
CA ARG A 116 -0.04 -16.53 19.43
C ARG A 116 1.12 -16.67 18.45
N ASP A 117 1.24 -17.84 17.83
CA ASP A 117 2.29 -18.21 16.88
C ASP A 117 1.76 -18.47 15.46
N GLY A 118 0.44 -18.42 15.27
CA GLY A 118 -0.24 -18.71 14.00
C GLY A 118 -0.26 -20.21 13.64
N ARG A 119 0.14 -21.09 14.56
CA ARG A 119 0.24 -22.54 14.31
C ARG A 119 -0.51 -23.36 15.34
N THR A 120 -0.42 -22.98 16.60
CA THR A 120 -1.06 -23.69 17.70
C THR A 120 -2.29 -22.92 18.17
N TRP A 121 -3.38 -23.66 18.40
CA TRP A 121 -4.65 -23.11 18.86
C TRP A 121 -5.02 -23.72 20.19
N THR A 122 -5.20 -22.88 21.20
CA THR A 122 -5.55 -23.28 22.55
C THR A 122 -6.90 -22.72 22.92
N ALA A 123 -7.76 -23.52 23.56
CA ALA A 123 -9.00 -23.03 24.13
C ALA A 123 -8.71 -21.93 25.18
N ALA A 124 -9.50 -20.87 25.16
CA ALA A 124 -9.54 -19.87 26.22
C ALA A 124 -10.06 -20.50 27.52
N GLY A 125 -9.87 -19.83 28.66
CA GLY A 125 -10.51 -20.23 29.92
C GLY A 125 -12.04 -20.20 29.82
N SER A 126 -12.74 -20.70 30.84
CA SER A 126 -14.21 -20.74 30.85
C SER A 126 -14.82 -19.36 30.55
N LEU A 127 -15.68 -19.29 29.54
CA LEU A 127 -16.37 -18.06 29.18
C LEU A 127 -17.59 -17.85 30.10
N PRO A 128 -17.95 -16.59 30.41
CA PRO A 128 -19.13 -16.29 31.22
C PRO A 128 -20.45 -16.42 30.44
N SER A 129 -20.44 -16.92 29.20
CA SER A 129 -21.64 -17.05 28.35
C SER A 129 -22.11 -18.50 28.23
N ALA A 130 -23.42 -18.69 28.37
CA ALA A 130 -24.10 -19.95 28.11
C ALA A 130 -24.51 -20.12 26.63
N THR A 131 -24.36 -19.11 25.79
CA THR A 131 -24.78 -19.14 24.38
C THR A 131 -23.59 -19.36 23.45
N ALA A 132 -23.80 -20.10 22.35
CA ALA A 132 -22.81 -20.22 21.29
C ALA A 132 -22.42 -18.85 20.73
N LEU A 133 -21.14 -18.62 20.46
CA LEU A 133 -20.63 -17.37 19.91
C LEU A 133 -20.59 -17.45 18.38
N SER A 134 -21.23 -16.49 17.71
CA SER A 134 -21.37 -16.46 16.24
C SER A 134 -20.35 -15.55 15.56
N SER A 135 -19.83 -14.53 16.25
CA SER A 135 -18.95 -13.55 15.62
C SER A 135 -17.98 -12.91 16.60
N VAL A 136 -16.76 -12.61 16.13
CA VAL A 136 -15.74 -11.89 16.90
C VAL A 136 -15.05 -10.84 16.04
N SER A 137 -14.78 -9.68 16.63
CA SER A 137 -13.97 -8.61 16.03
C SER A 137 -12.91 -8.14 17.02
N CYS A 138 -11.65 -8.27 16.64
CA CYS A 138 -10.51 -7.79 17.41
C CYS A 138 -9.87 -6.57 16.73
N VAL A 139 -9.43 -5.61 17.55
CA VAL A 139 -8.71 -4.42 17.10
C VAL A 139 -7.22 -4.51 17.47
N ALA A 140 -6.36 -3.65 16.88
CA ALA A 140 -4.89 -3.68 16.97
C ALA A 140 -4.27 -3.47 18.38
N SER A 141 -5.04 -3.62 19.45
CA SER A 141 -4.66 -3.47 20.86
C SER A 141 -5.07 -4.67 21.72
N SER A 142 -5.20 -5.87 21.12
CA SER A 142 -5.67 -7.11 21.75
C SER A 142 -7.08 -7.05 22.36
N ARG A 143 -7.84 -5.97 22.13
CA ARG A 143 -9.23 -5.89 22.53
C ARG A 143 -10.10 -6.63 21.52
N CYS A 144 -10.97 -7.51 21.99
CA CYS A 144 -11.89 -8.28 21.18
C CYS A 144 -13.31 -8.13 21.71
N LEU A 145 -14.25 -7.98 20.79
CA LEU A 145 -15.68 -7.98 21.04
C LEU A 145 -16.26 -9.22 20.37
N ALA A 146 -16.95 -10.06 21.13
CA ALA A 146 -17.59 -11.27 20.63
C ALA A 146 -19.09 -11.24 20.94
N LEU A 147 -19.87 -11.75 20.00
CA LEU A 147 -21.31 -11.89 20.14
C LEU A 147 -21.71 -13.34 19.92
N GLY A 148 -22.83 -13.69 20.51
CA GLY A 148 -23.45 -14.99 20.34
C GLY A 148 -24.95 -14.87 20.42
N SER A 149 -25.66 -15.83 19.84
CA SER A 149 -27.09 -15.97 20.04
C SER A 149 -27.49 -17.43 20.15
N THR A 150 -28.57 -17.71 20.87
CA THR A 150 -29.12 -19.05 20.98
C THR A 150 -30.64 -18.98 21.01
N TYR A 151 -31.28 -19.86 20.24
CA TYR A 151 -32.73 -19.99 20.24
C TYR A 151 -33.18 -20.84 21.42
N THR A 152 -34.06 -20.29 22.23
CA THR A 152 -34.63 -21.00 23.38
C THR A 152 -36.04 -21.47 23.05
N THR A 153 -36.24 -22.78 23.02
CA THR A 153 -37.53 -23.40 22.68
C THR A 153 -38.60 -23.17 23.74
N SER A 154 -38.20 -22.89 24.99
CA SER A 154 -39.11 -22.61 26.11
C SER A 154 -39.83 -21.27 26.01
N SER A 155 -39.19 -20.26 25.41
CA SER A 155 -39.76 -18.91 25.21
C SER A 155 -39.93 -18.55 23.73
N SER A 156 -39.62 -19.47 22.82
CA SER A 156 -39.61 -19.27 21.37
C SER A 156 -38.85 -18.01 20.94
N GLN A 157 -37.78 -17.66 21.67
CA GLN A 157 -37.05 -16.41 21.51
C GLN A 157 -35.55 -16.67 21.36
N TRP A 158 -34.90 -15.86 20.54
CA TRP A 158 -33.44 -15.76 20.51
C TRP A 158 -32.96 -15.02 21.76
N ILE A 159 -31.81 -15.39 22.30
CA ILE A 159 -31.13 -14.64 23.37
C ILE A 159 -29.73 -14.35 22.88
N SER A 160 -29.31 -13.08 22.96
CA SER A 160 -27.97 -12.65 22.53
C SER A 160 -27.06 -12.46 23.74
N SER A 161 -25.78 -12.82 23.61
CA SER A 161 -24.72 -12.51 24.58
C SER A 161 -23.67 -11.61 23.96
N GLU A 162 -23.12 -10.69 24.75
CA GLU A 162 -21.98 -9.86 24.38
C GLU A 162 -20.84 -10.09 25.37
N LEU A 163 -19.65 -10.40 24.84
CA LEU A 163 -18.44 -10.62 25.60
C LEU A 163 -17.33 -9.69 25.13
N VAL A 164 -16.60 -9.14 26.09
CA VAL A 164 -15.43 -8.30 25.83
C VAL A 164 -14.20 -8.95 26.40
N SER A 165 -13.12 -8.93 25.63
CA SER A 165 -11.77 -9.27 26.07
C SER A 165 -10.85 -8.08 25.84
N VAL A 166 -9.90 -7.88 26.75
CA VAL A 166 -8.87 -6.82 26.65
C VAL A 166 -7.46 -7.39 26.48
N ASP A 167 -7.31 -8.71 26.51
CA ASP A 167 -6.02 -9.42 26.57
C ASP A 167 -5.84 -10.45 25.45
N GLY A 168 -6.56 -10.25 24.34
CA GLY A 168 -6.43 -11.08 23.14
C GLY A 168 -7.22 -12.38 23.24
N GLY A 169 -8.38 -12.35 23.90
CA GLY A 169 -9.30 -13.47 24.01
C GLY A 169 -8.96 -14.46 25.14
N THR A 170 -8.00 -14.15 26.01
CA THR A 170 -7.57 -15.08 27.07
C THR A 170 -8.52 -15.09 28.24
N THR A 171 -9.02 -13.91 28.60
CA THR A 171 -10.12 -13.75 29.54
C THR A 171 -11.25 -12.96 28.90
N TRP A 172 -12.47 -13.27 29.31
CA TRP A 172 -13.69 -12.68 28.78
C TRP A 172 -14.57 -12.22 29.93
N THR A 173 -15.11 -11.02 29.79
CA THR A 173 -16.12 -10.47 30.70
C THR A 173 -17.42 -10.30 29.94
N ALA A 174 -18.53 -10.69 30.56
CA ALA A 174 -19.85 -10.38 30.02
C ALA A 174 -20.07 -8.86 30.04
N ALA A 175 -20.47 -8.30 28.90
CA ALA A 175 -21.02 -6.96 28.84
C ALA A 175 -22.51 -7.00 29.20
N ALA A 176 -23.13 -5.82 29.36
CA ALA A 176 -24.58 -5.75 29.51
C ALA A 176 -25.23 -6.43 28.29
N ALA A 177 -26.15 -7.37 28.52
CA ALA A 177 -26.75 -8.13 27.43
C ALA A 177 -27.34 -7.17 26.39
N PRO A 178 -27.14 -7.39 25.07
CA PRO A 178 -27.68 -6.54 24.00
C PRO A 178 -29.17 -6.19 24.19
N THR A 179 -29.96 -7.15 24.67
CA THR A 179 -31.39 -6.99 24.97
C THR A 179 -31.69 -5.92 26.02
N SER A 180 -30.82 -5.74 27.01
CA SER A 180 -30.95 -4.69 28.04
C SER A 180 -30.70 -3.28 27.49
N GLN A 181 -30.08 -3.18 26.32
CA GLN A 181 -29.80 -1.93 25.60
C GLN A 181 -30.87 -1.62 24.53
N GLY A 182 -31.99 -2.35 24.52
CA GLY A 182 -33.06 -2.19 23.53
C GLY A 182 -32.75 -2.80 22.16
N ILE A 183 -31.70 -3.63 22.06
CA ILE A 183 -31.30 -4.30 20.82
C ILE A 183 -32.13 -5.59 20.66
N PRO A 184 -32.72 -5.85 19.48
CA PRO A 184 -33.34 -7.12 19.14
C PRO A 184 -32.40 -8.31 19.31
N THR A 185 -33.01 -9.45 19.59
CA THR A 185 -32.32 -10.73 19.75
C THR A 185 -31.93 -11.30 18.38
N GLY A 186 -30.89 -12.15 18.32
CA GLY A 186 -30.43 -12.75 17.06
C GLY A 186 -29.39 -11.89 16.34
N LEU A 187 -28.36 -11.47 17.06
CA LEU A 187 -27.21 -10.81 16.46
C LEU A 187 -26.31 -11.84 15.79
N ASN A 188 -25.90 -11.54 14.55
CA ASN A 188 -25.20 -12.47 13.68
C ASN A 188 -23.73 -12.10 13.49
N ARG A 189 -23.42 -10.82 13.28
CA ARG A 189 -22.05 -10.38 13.00
C ARG A 189 -21.68 -9.12 13.75
N VAL A 190 -20.40 -9.01 14.09
CA VAL A 190 -19.78 -7.80 14.62
C VAL A 190 -18.56 -7.40 13.78
N GLN A 191 -18.41 -6.10 13.52
CA GLN A 191 -17.23 -5.54 12.90
C GLN A 191 -16.84 -4.21 13.56
N CYS A 192 -15.64 -4.14 14.10
CA CYS A 192 -15.06 -2.89 14.59
C CYS A 192 -14.29 -2.17 13.48
N ALA A 193 -14.81 -1.04 13.01
CA ALA A 193 -14.17 -0.20 11.99
C ALA A 193 -13.01 0.62 12.57
N THR A 194 -13.01 0.87 13.89
CA THR A 194 -11.91 1.52 14.61
C THR A 194 -11.77 0.92 16.02
N ALA A 195 -10.81 1.39 16.81
CA ALA A 195 -10.60 0.93 18.19
C ALA A 195 -11.79 1.19 19.15
N GLN A 196 -12.74 2.06 18.76
CA GLN A 196 -13.90 2.44 19.57
C GLN A 196 -15.22 2.26 18.82
N ARG A 197 -15.23 2.50 17.50
CA ARG A 197 -16.42 2.38 16.68
C ARG A 197 -16.62 0.96 16.15
N CYS A 198 -17.68 0.30 16.61
CA CYS A 198 -18.08 -1.04 16.19
C CYS A 198 -19.53 -1.06 15.71
N PHE A 199 -19.80 -1.97 14.78
CA PHE A 199 -21.11 -2.16 14.18
C PHE A 199 -21.53 -3.62 14.33
N VAL A 200 -22.83 -3.85 14.50
CA VAL A 200 -23.42 -5.19 14.62
C VAL A 200 -24.66 -5.29 13.77
N VAL A 201 -24.88 -6.49 13.22
CA VAL A 201 -26.04 -6.80 12.37
C VAL A 201 -26.74 -8.08 12.82
N GLY A 202 -28.00 -8.20 12.40
CA GLY A 202 -28.94 -9.30 12.68
C GLY A 202 -30.33 -8.85 12.21
N GLY A 203 -31.31 -8.75 13.11
CA GLY A 203 -32.62 -8.13 12.80
C GLY A 203 -32.60 -6.62 12.48
N GLY A 204 -31.43 -6.00 12.31
CA GLY A 204 -31.21 -4.57 12.13
C GLY A 204 -29.72 -4.24 12.16
N THR A 205 -29.36 -2.96 12.23
CA THR A 205 -27.96 -2.49 12.31
C THR A 205 -27.79 -1.54 13.49
N TRP A 206 -26.79 -1.81 14.34
CA TRP A 206 -26.47 -0.96 15.49
C TRP A 206 -25.02 -0.52 15.46
N VAL A 207 -24.76 0.68 15.96
CA VAL A 207 -23.41 1.25 16.11
C VAL A 207 -23.11 1.52 17.57
N SER A 208 -21.88 1.22 17.97
CA SER A 208 -21.30 1.58 19.26
C SER A 208 -20.09 2.46 19.02
N ASP A 209 -19.99 3.57 19.74
CA ASP A 209 -18.84 4.49 19.73
C ASP A 209 -17.87 4.26 20.89
N ASN A 210 -18.12 3.25 21.71
CA ASN A 210 -17.37 2.93 22.93
C ASN A 210 -17.10 1.42 23.06
N PHE A 211 -16.87 0.75 21.92
CA PHE A 211 -16.48 -0.67 21.83
C PHE A 211 -17.44 -1.61 22.55
N GLY A 212 -18.73 -1.52 22.24
CA GLY A 212 -19.79 -2.37 22.80
C GLY A 212 -20.41 -1.85 24.10
N GLY A 213 -19.85 -0.80 24.72
CA GLY A 213 -20.39 -0.28 25.99
C GLY A 213 -21.83 0.23 25.90
N SER A 214 -22.23 0.80 24.77
CA SER A 214 -23.60 1.24 24.46
C SER A 214 -23.84 1.20 22.97
N TRP A 215 -25.08 0.94 22.57
CA TRP A 215 -25.48 0.77 21.18
C TRP A 215 -26.57 1.77 20.78
N LYS A 216 -26.47 2.26 19.55
CA LYS A 216 -27.45 3.12 18.91
C LYS A 216 -27.98 2.44 17.65
N ASP A 217 -29.30 2.40 17.51
CA ASP A 217 -29.96 1.91 16.30
C ASP A 217 -29.67 2.86 15.13
N VAL A 218 -29.13 2.29 14.06
CA VAL A 218 -28.86 2.93 12.77
C VAL A 218 -29.35 2.01 11.65
N SER A 219 -30.41 1.25 11.89
CA SER A 219 -30.94 0.27 10.95
C SER A 219 -31.36 0.93 9.64
N PRO A 220 -31.06 0.30 8.49
CA PRO A 220 -31.60 0.74 7.21
C PRO A 220 -33.12 0.88 7.26
N PRO A 221 -33.71 1.88 6.58
CA PRO A 221 -35.14 2.07 6.59
C PRO A 221 -35.85 0.81 6.09
N ASN A 222 -36.91 0.42 6.80
CA ASN A 222 -37.83 -0.64 6.40
C ASN A 222 -38.49 -0.20 5.08
N GLY A 223 -37.95 -0.63 3.95
CA GLY A 223 -38.14 0.04 2.67
C GLY A 223 -39.59 0.16 2.20
N CYS A 224 -39.97 1.35 1.74
CA CYS A 224 -40.92 1.57 0.66
C CYS A 224 -40.43 2.77 -0.18
N SER A 225 -40.23 2.57 -1.49
CA SER A 225 -40.23 3.66 -2.47
C SER A 225 -41.42 3.44 -3.40
N ALA A 226 -42.37 4.37 -3.39
CA ALA A 226 -43.59 4.31 -4.19
C ALA A 226 -43.25 4.20 -5.69
N GLY A 227 -43.59 3.08 -6.32
CA GLY A 227 -43.47 2.91 -7.78
C GLY A 227 -43.31 1.48 -8.30
N GLN A 228 -43.04 0.46 -7.48
CA GLN A 228 -42.79 -0.92 -7.95
C GLN A 228 -43.59 -2.03 -7.23
N GLY A 229 -44.62 -1.68 -6.47
CA GLY A 229 -45.74 -2.60 -6.22
C GLY A 229 -45.56 -3.75 -5.20
N PHE A 230 -44.55 -3.79 -4.34
CA PHE A 230 -44.59 -4.61 -3.11
C PHE A 230 -43.87 -3.91 -1.94
N CYS A 231 -44.52 -3.86 -0.77
CA CYS A 231 -44.05 -3.28 0.50
C CYS A 231 -44.21 -4.32 1.63
N LEU A 232 -43.27 -4.30 2.61
CA LEU A 232 -43.08 -5.10 3.86
C LEU A 232 -41.78 -5.94 3.83
N PRO A 233 -41.10 -6.11 5.00
CA PRO A 233 -39.74 -5.63 5.24
C PRO A 233 -38.74 -6.09 4.17
N ALA A 234 -37.76 -5.24 3.84
CA ALA A 234 -36.80 -5.57 2.77
C ALA A 234 -35.78 -6.66 3.19
N TYR A 235 -35.75 -7.03 4.47
CA TYR A 235 -34.89 -8.03 5.08
C TYR A 235 -35.48 -8.44 6.44
N SER A 236 -35.45 -9.73 6.77
CA SER A 236 -35.70 -10.23 8.13
C SER A 236 -34.41 -10.53 8.87
N ASP A 237 -33.30 -10.65 8.14
CA ASP A 237 -31.99 -10.91 8.72
C ASP A 237 -30.84 -10.27 7.90
N LEU A 238 -30.03 -9.46 8.56
CA LEU A 238 -28.77 -8.90 8.06
C LEU A 238 -27.61 -9.77 8.53
N THR A 239 -26.92 -10.35 7.55
CA THR A 239 -25.96 -11.45 7.72
C THR A 239 -24.53 -11.03 7.39
N GLY A 240 -24.35 -9.99 6.56
CA GLY A 240 -23.04 -9.50 6.12
C GLY A 240 -22.85 -8.02 6.41
N ILE A 241 -21.63 -7.64 6.82
CA ILE A 241 -21.25 -6.28 7.14
C ILE A 241 -19.83 -5.97 6.66
N ALA A 242 -19.67 -4.86 5.95
CA ALA A 242 -18.38 -4.37 5.48
C ALA A 242 -18.27 -2.85 5.59
N PHE A 243 -17.76 -2.37 6.72
CA PHE A 243 -17.34 -0.99 6.90
C PHE A 243 -15.87 -0.82 6.50
N THR A 244 -15.65 0.05 5.51
CA THR A 244 -14.29 0.40 5.05
C THR A 244 -13.64 1.44 5.96
N ASN A 245 -14.45 2.22 6.67
CA ASN A 245 -14.04 3.17 7.69
C ASN A 245 -15.20 3.46 8.67
N ALA A 246 -15.03 4.45 9.55
CA ALA A 246 -16.00 4.81 10.58
C ALA A 246 -17.33 5.39 10.06
N SER A 247 -17.45 5.73 8.78
CA SER A 247 -18.64 6.32 8.16
C SER A 247 -19.11 5.63 6.88
N HIS A 248 -18.22 5.00 6.10
CA HIS A 248 -18.56 4.33 4.86
C HIS A 248 -18.67 2.82 5.09
N GLY A 249 -19.85 2.28 4.83
CA GLY A 249 -20.08 0.85 4.99
C GLY A 249 -21.25 0.32 4.20
N VAL A 250 -21.28 -1.00 4.14
CA VAL A 250 -22.30 -1.80 3.49
C VAL A 250 -22.84 -2.81 4.49
N VAL A 251 -24.15 -3.04 4.43
CA VAL A 251 -24.79 -4.20 5.06
C VAL A 251 -25.63 -4.95 4.03
N VAL A 252 -25.61 -6.26 4.13
CA VAL A 252 -26.37 -7.17 3.25
C VAL A 252 -27.10 -8.21 4.09
N GLY A 253 -28.17 -8.74 3.52
CA GLY A 253 -28.92 -9.86 4.09
C GLY A 253 -30.25 -10.00 3.39
N GLY A 254 -31.13 -10.85 3.89
CA GLY A 254 -32.40 -11.08 3.21
C GLY A 254 -33.47 -11.71 4.06
N GLU A 255 -34.50 -12.18 3.37
CA GLU A 255 -35.64 -12.83 3.97
C GLU A 255 -35.37 -14.31 4.21
N GLN A 256 -35.76 -14.81 5.38
CA GLN A 256 -35.89 -16.25 5.58
C GLN A 256 -37.15 -16.72 4.88
N CYS A 257 -36.99 -17.44 3.76
CA CYS A 257 -38.12 -17.96 2.99
C CYS A 257 -37.96 -19.46 2.74
N GLY A 258 -39.06 -20.20 2.88
CA GLY A 258 -39.08 -21.65 2.71
C GLY A 258 -40.49 -22.13 2.35
N GLY A 259 -40.59 -23.13 1.48
CA GLY A 259 -41.85 -23.67 1.00
C GLY A 259 -41.70 -24.39 -0.35
N GLN A 260 -42.66 -25.25 -0.69
CA GLN A 260 -42.71 -25.93 -1.99
C GLN A 260 -42.78 -24.89 -3.12
N GLY A 261 -41.78 -24.86 -4.00
CA GLY A 261 -41.73 -23.96 -5.18
C GLY A 261 -40.96 -22.66 -4.98
N VAL A 262 -40.49 -22.34 -3.77
CA VAL A 262 -39.64 -21.17 -3.52
C VAL A 262 -38.19 -21.53 -3.83
N THR A 263 -37.62 -20.88 -4.86
CA THR A 263 -36.27 -21.22 -5.38
C THR A 263 -35.18 -20.23 -4.97
N GLN A 264 -35.58 -19.03 -4.50
CA GLN A 264 -34.69 -17.96 -4.05
C GLN A 264 -35.42 -17.08 -3.03
N CYS A 265 -34.68 -16.55 -2.05
CA CYS A 265 -35.19 -15.56 -1.12
C CYS A 265 -34.76 -14.17 -1.52
N ALA A 266 -35.70 -13.23 -1.40
CA ALA A 266 -35.43 -11.82 -1.61
C ALA A 266 -34.39 -11.37 -0.59
N SER A 267 -33.44 -10.56 -1.03
CA SER A 267 -32.44 -9.95 -0.17
C SER A 267 -32.24 -8.49 -0.55
N ALA A 268 -31.59 -7.76 0.34
CA ALA A 268 -31.34 -6.34 0.22
C ALA A 268 -29.88 -6.02 0.44
N TYR A 269 -29.44 -5.00 -0.28
CA TYR A 269 -28.09 -4.47 -0.21
C TYR A 269 -28.20 -2.99 0.12
N PHE A 270 -27.61 -2.59 1.24
CA PHE A 270 -27.63 -1.21 1.73
C PHE A 270 -26.23 -0.66 1.85
N SER A 271 -26.08 0.61 1.47
CA SER A 271 -24.84 1.35 1.64
C SER A 271 -25.09 2.63 2.43
N THR A 272 -24.10 3.05 3.21
CA THR A 272 -24.09 4.30 3.94
C THR A 272 -22.73 4.98 3.79
N THR A 273 -22.73 6.31 3.79
CA THR A 273 -21.52 7.15 3.82
C THR A 273 -21.42 8.01 5.08
N ASP A 274 -22.38 7.87 6.00
CA ASP A 274 -22.52 8.70 7.20
C ASP A 274 -22.78 7.86 8.46
N ALA A 275 -22.18 6.66 8.52
CA ALA A 275 -22.25 5.73 9.65
C ALA A 275 -23.68 5.24 9.97
N GLY A 276 -24.53 5.12 8.95
CA GLY A 276 -25.90 4.65 9.05
C GLY A 276 -26.90 5.73 9.45
N ALA A 277 -26.52 7.01 9.44
CA ALA A 277 -27.48 8.10 9.60
C ALA A 277 -28.44 8.20 8.40
N SER A 278 -27.95 7.87 7.21
CA SER A 278 -28.74 7.65 6.01
C SER A 278 -28.26 6.40 5.27
N TRP A 279 -29.21 5.77 4.58
CA TRP A 279 -28.98 4.54 3.84
C TRP A 279 -29.50 4.67 2.42
N ARG A 280 -28.71 4.14 1.48
CA ARG A 280 -29.11 3.94 0.10
C ARG A 280 -29.26 2.44 -0.15
N MET A 281 -30.50 2.00 -0.42
CA MET A 281 -30.77 0.67 -0.94
C MET A 281 -30.36 0.60 -2.41
N TRP A 282 -29.67 -0.46 -2.79
CA TRP A 282 -29.26 -0.69 -4.18
C TRP A 282 -30.28 -1.59 -4.88
N PRO A 283 -30.93 -1.13 -5.96
CA PRO A 283 -31.92 -1.93 -6.67
C PRO A 283 -31.23 -3.10 -7.37
N ALA A 284 -31.87 -4.26 -7.31
CA ALA A 284 -31.35 -5.44 -8.00
C ALA A 284 -31.45 -5.29 -9.54
N PRO A 285 -30.47 -5.84 -10.29
CA PRO A 285 -30.40 -5.68 -11.73
C PRO A 285 -31.68 -6.18 -12.44
N ASN A 286 -32.17 -5.41 -13.42
CA ASN A 286 -33.28 -5.78 -14.31
C ASN A 286 -34.61 -6.10 -13.61
N GLY A 287 -34.87 -5.52 -12.43
CA GLY A 287 -36.12 -5.73 -11.69
C GLY A 287 -36.28 -7.14 -11.09
N LYS A 288 -35.20 -7.94 -11.06
CA LYS A 288 -35.15 -9.22 -10.34
C LYS A 288 -34.85 -9.00 -8.86
N GLN A 289 -35.05 -10.00 -8.02
CA GLN A 289 -34.57 -9.97 -6.64
C GLN A 289 -33.15 -10.51 -6.56
N TYR A 290 -32.34 -9.97 -5.64
CA TYR A 290 -31.11 -10.64 -5.22
C TYR A 290 -31.47 -11.98 -4.59
N ALA A 291 -30.65 -13.02 -4.82
CA ALA A 291 -30.73 -14.25 -4.03
C ALA A 291 -30.15 -13.98 -2.63
N PHE A 292 -30.36 -14.89 -1.67
CA PHE A 292 -29.94 -14.65 -0.28
C PHE A 292 -28.45 -14.26 -0.24
N LEU A 293 -28.11 -13.25 0.55
CA LEU A 293 -26.73 -12.73 0.65
C LEU A 293 -26.19 -13.12 2.02
N ASP A 294 -25.09 -13.87 2.07
CA ASP A 294 -24.53 -14.40 3.32
C ASP A 294 -23.43 -13.53 3.90
N ASP A 295 -22.57 -13.00 3.03
CA ASP A 295 -21.44 -12.19 3.44
C ASP A 295 -21.03 -11.18 2.37
N VAL A 296 -20.37 -10.12 2.82
CA VAL A 296 -19.86 -9.06 1.95
C VAL A 296 -18.48 -8.63 2.41
N TYR A 297 -17.59 -8.42 1.46
CA TYR A 297 -16.30 -7.79 1.68
C TYR A 297 -16.12 -6.65 0.69
N CYS A 298 -15.85 -5.45 1.19
CA CYS A 298 -15.63 -4.26 0.38
C CYS A 298 -14.22 -3.71 0.57
N SER A 299 -13.61 -3.32 -0.53
CA SER A 299 -12.38 -2.55 -0.55
C SER A 299 -12.57 -1.38 -1.50
N GLY A 300 -12.64 -0.16 -0.95
CA GLY A 300 -13.02 1.03 -1.72
C GLY A 300 -14.44 0.87 -2.27
N ASP A 301 -14.62 1.14 -3.56
CA ASP A 301 -15.93 1.01 -4.22
C ASP A 301 -16.23 -0.43 -4.65
N LEU A 302 -15.21 -1.30 -4.70
CA LEU A 302 -15.35 -2.68 -5.16
C LEU A 302 -15.72 -3.61 -4.00
N CYS A 303 -16.85 -4.30 -4.15
CA CYS A 303 -17.38 -5.26 -3.18
C CYS A 303 -17.54 -6.65 -3.81
N LEU A 304 -17.19 -7.66 -3.03
CA LEU A 304 -17.54 -9.06 -3.29
C LEU A 304 -18.65 -9.48 -2.33
N VAL A 305 -19.60 -10.23 -2.86
CA VAL A 305 -20.79 -10.67 -2.14
C VAL A 305 -20.95 -12.17 -2.34
N ALA A 306 -21.06 -12.91 -1.24
CA ALA A 306 -21.49 -14.29 -1.26
C ALA A 306 -23.02 -14.32 -1.41
N SER A 307 -23.51 -14.98 -2.46
CA SER A 307 -24.93 -15.07 -2.75
C SER A 307 -25.36 -16.50 -3.00
N ASP A 308 -26.38 -16.91 -2.28
CA ASP A 308 -26.81 -18.29 -2.18
C ASP A 308 -28.21 -18.49 -2.76
N SER A 309 -28.34 -19.58 -3.52
CA SER A 309 -29.60 -20.06 -4.06
C SER A 309 -29.80 -21.53 -3.68
N SER A 310 -31.02 -22.04 -3.86
CA SER A 310 -31.38 -23.42 -3.55
C SER A 310 -30.54 -24.51 -4.25
N ALA A 311 -29.78 -24.17 -5.30
CA ALA A 311 -28.97 -25.13 -6.05
C ALA A 311 -27.47 -24.81 -6.15
N ARG A 312 -27.09 -23.52 -6.14
CA ARG A 312 -25.70 -23.06 -6.30
C ARG A 312 -25.47 -21.74 -5.58
N SER A 313 -24.29 -21.61 -4.97
CA SER A 313 -23.77 -20.31 -4.56
C SER A 313 -23.01 -19.64 -5.69
N SER A 314 -23.05 -18.32 -5.67
CA SER A 314 -22.33 -17.44 -6.57
C SER A 314 -21.57 -16.40 -5.77
N ILE A 315 -20.33 -16.14 -6.17
CA ILE A 315 -19.57 -15.00 -5.69
C ILE A 315 -19.79 -13.89 -6.70
N LEU A 316 -20.42 -12.82 -6.26
CA LEU A 316 -20.78 -11.69 -7.08
C LEU A 316 -19.81 -10.54 -6.81
N GLN A 317 -19.42 -9.85 -7.87
CA GLN A 317 -18.61 -8.65 -7.81
C GLN A 317 -19.45 -7.45 -8.26
N THR A 318 -19.38 -6.37 -7.50
CA THR A 318 -20.02 -5.09 -7.83
C THR A 318 -19.14 -3.93 -7.44
N SER A 319 -19.26 -2.82 -8.15
CA SER A 319 -18.54 -1.57 -7.84
C SER A 319 -19.44 -0.35 -7.73
N ASP A 320 -20.65 -0.45 -8.26
CA ASP A 320 -21.67 0.59 -8.26
C ASP A 320 -22.93 0.14 -7.51
N GLY A 321 -22.98 -1.14 -7.14
CA GLY A 321 -24.08 -1.75 -6.46
C GLY A 321 -25.24 -2.23 -7.30
N THR A 322 -25.30 -1.76 -8.53
CA THR A 322 -26.38 -2.06 -9.47
C THR A 322 -25.97 -3.09 -10.50
N SER A 323 -24.67 -3.26 -10.74
CA SER A 323 -24.10 -4.24 -11.66
C SER A 323 -23.41 -5.37 -10.89
N LEU A 324 -24.15 -6.44 -10.59
CA LEU A 324 -23.58 -7.67 -10.04
C LEU A 324 -23.10 -8.58 -11.17
N THR A 325 -21.81 -8.88 -11.18
CA THR A 325 -21.19 -9.82 -12.10
C THR A 325 -20.77 -11.07 -11.33
N SER A 326 -21.19 -12.25 -11.79
CA SER A 326 -20.72 -13.50 -11.17
C SER A 326 -19.27 -13.76 -11.55
N VAL A 327 -18.41 -13.91 -10.54
CA VAL A 327 -16.98 -14.15 -10.69
C VAL A 327 -16.54 -15.53 -10.18
N GLY A 328 -17.44 -16.25 -9.53
CA GLY A 328 -17.29 -17.64 -9.15
C GLY A 328 -18.66 -18.27 -8.90
N THR A 329 -18.75 -19.58 -9.12
CA THR A 329 -19.92 -20.38 -8.70
C THR A 329 -19.44 -21.69 -8.12
N THR A 330 -20.18 -22.21 -7.13
CA THR A 330 -19.90 -23.50 -6.52
C THR A 330 -21.20 -24.19 -6.13
N ALA A 331 -21.16 -25.52 -6.05
CA ALA A 331 -22.21 -26.26 -5.36
C ALA A 331 -22.02 -26.09 -3.84
N GLY A 332 -23.13 -26.06 -3.10
CA GLY A 332 -23.16 -25.74 -1.67
C GLY A 332 -23.46 -24.27 -1.39
N VAL A 333 -23.07 -23.82 -0.20
CA VAL A 333 -23.37 -22.53 0.47
C VAL A 333 -22.04 -21.83 0.77
N VAL A 334 -21.87 -20.57 0.33
CA VAL A 334 -20.67 -19.76 0.62
C VAL A 334 -21.01 -18.85 1.79
N ILE A 335 -20.32 -19.06 2.92
CA ILE A 335 -20.71 -18.48 4.21
C ILE A 335 -19.89 -17.23 4.54
N ALA A 336 -18.60 -17.22 4.18
CA ALA A 336 -17.73 -16.10 4.51
C ALA A 336 -16.75 -15.79 3.37
N ILE A 337 -16.47 -14.50 3.20
CA ILE A 337 -15.54 -14.01 2.17
C ILE A 337 -14.66 -12.89 2.72
N THR A 338 -13.37 -12.94 2.38
CA THR A 338 -12.42 -11.89 2.74
C THR A 338 -11.33 -11.78 1.69
N CYS A 339 -10.64 -10.65 1.63
CA CYS A 339 -9.48 -10.50 0.77
C CYS A 339 -8.25 -10.13 1.56
N ALA A 340 -7.14 -10.82 1.26
CA ALA A 340 -5.85 -10.51 1.80
C ALA A 340 -5.39 -9.12 1.31
N PRO A 341 -4.77 -8.29 2.17
CA PRO A 341 -4.19 -7.02 1.76
C PRO A 341 -3.20 -7.22 0.59
N ALA A 342 -3.52 -6.70 -0.60
CA ALA A 342 -2.74 -6.91 -1.83
C ALA A 342 -2.47 -8.39 -2.21
N GLY A 343 -3.21 -9.33 -1.62
CA GLY A 343 -3.13 -10.78 -1.87
C GLY A 343 -4.44 -11.29 -2.47
N PRO A 344 -4.71 -12.61 -2.49
CA PRO A 344 -5.95 -13.17 -3.06
C PRO A 344 -7.18 -12.93 -2.16
N CYS A 345 -8.36 -13.06 -2.76
CA CYS A 345 -9.62 -13.21 -2.06
C CYS A 345 -9.90 -14.68 -1.80
N ILE A 346 -10.50 -14.96 -0.64
CA ILE A 346 -10.77 -16.31 -0.18
C ILE A 346 -12.23 -16.36 0.25
N ALA A 347 -12.96 -17.32 -0.29
CA ALA A 347 -14.34 -17.61 0.06
C ALA A 347 -14.41 -19.02 0.65
N VAL A 348 -15.10 -19.15 1.77
CA VAL A 348 -15.27 -20.41 2.48
C VAL A 348 -16.73 -20.71 2.74
N GLY A 349 -17.05 -21.98 2.94
CA GLY A 349 -18.42 -22.40 3.18
C GLY A 349 -18.53 -23.91 3.32
N ARG A 350 -19.68 -24.45 2.91
CA ARG A 350 -19.98 -25.87 3.02
C ARG A 350 -20.83 -26.40 1.89
N ASN A 351 -20.69 -27.69 1.61
CA ASN A 351 -21.60 -28.47 0.81
C ASN A 351 -21.96 -29.74 1.57
N VAL A 352 -23.13 -29.74 2.21
CA VAL A 352 -23.55 -30.77 3.17
C VAL A 352 -22.49 -30.90 4.28
N ASP A 353 -21.74 -32.00 4.33
CA ASP A 353 -20.72 -32.28 5.34
C ASP A 353 -19.29 -31.94 4.88
N ALA A 354 -19.11 -31.43 3.66
CA ALA A 354 -17.81 -31.05 3.11
C ALA A 354 -17.59 -29.54 3.16
N GLY A 355 -16.37 -29.11 3.44
CA GLY A 355 -15.94 -27.72 3.40
C GLY A 355 -15.70 -27.21 1.98
N ILE A 356 -16.08 -25.96 1.75
CA ILE A 356 -15.73 -25.22 0.54
C ILE A 356 -14.59 -24.27 0.89
N LEU A 357 -13.54 -24.28 0.08
CA LEU A 357 -12.46 -23.29 0.13
C LEU A 357 -12.09 -22.91 -1.30
N LEU A 358 -12.33 -21.64 -1.64
CA LEU A 358 -12.08 -21.08 -2.96
C LEU A 358 -11.08 -19.93 -2.81
N VAL A 359 -10.08 -19.90 -3.67
CA VAL A 359 -9.06 -18.85 -3.72
C VAL A 359 -9.13 -18.17 -5.08
N SER A 360 -9.09 -16.84 -5.07
CA SER A 360 -9.03 -16.07 -6.30
C SER A 360 -7.61 -15.99 -6.85
N GLY A 361 -7.48 -15.89 -8.18
CA GLY A 361 -6.18 -15.72 -8.82
C GLY A 361 -5.47 -14.40 -8.45
N VAL A 362 -6.24 -13.38 -8.03
CA VAL A 362 -5.78 -12.04 -7.59
C VAL A 362 -6.82 -11.45 -6.63
N GLY A 363 -6.44 -10.64 -5.63
CA GLY A 363 -7.40 -9.93 -4.78
C GLY A 363 -8.05 -8.71 -5.43
N ILE A 364 -9.10 -8.23 -4.79
CA ILE A 364 -9.75 -6.97 -5.14
C ILE A 364 -8.90 -5.79 -4.66
N ASN A 365 -8.43 -4.99 -5.61
CA ASN A 365 -7.83 -3.69 -5.32
C ASN A 365 -8.90 -2.61 -5.55
N PRO A 366 -9.06 -1.63 -4.65
CA PRO A 366 -10.16 -0.65 -4.63
C PRO A 366 -10.24 0.31 -5.84
N ALA A 367 -9.33 0.20 -6.82
CA ALA A 367 -9.18 1.16 -7.91
C ALA A 367 -9.96 0.81 -9.19
N ALA A 368 -10.90 -0.15 -9.14
CA ALA A 368 -11.62 -0.63 -10.32
C ALA A 368 -13.13 -0.66 -10.05
N GLY A 369 -13.87 0.32 -10.60
CA GLY A 369 -15.33 0.33 -10.55
C GLY A 369 -16.02 0.94 -11.77
N GLY A 370 -16.89 0.15 -12.39
CA GLY A 370 -17.92 0.47 -13.40
C GLY A 370 -17.52 0.27 -14.87
N GLY A 371 -18.11 -0.59 -15.71
CA GLY A 371 -19.26 -1.52 -15.62
C GLY A 371 -19.45 -2.26 -16.98
N ALA A 372 -20.04 -3.47 -16.96
CA ALA A 372 -20.22 -4.46 -18.05
C ALA A 372 -21.45 -4.19 -18.97
N GLY A 373 -21.52 -4.57 -20.27
CA GLY A 373 -21.86 -5.89 -20.86
C GLY A 373 -23.40 -6.05 -21.08
N ALA A 374 -24.02 -6.42 -22.22
CA ALA A 374 -23.63 -7.23 -23.38
C ALA A 374 -24.61 -7.08 -24.60
N GLY A 375 -24.09 -7.29 -25.81
CA GLY A 375 -24.70 -7.99 -26.98
C GLY A 375 -26.00 -7.51 -27.64
N THR A 376 -25.89 -6.79 -28.78
CA THR A 376 -26.26 -7.25 -30.15
C THR A 376 -25.99 -6.11 -31.15
N GLY A 377 -25.31 -6.39 -32.27
CA GLY A 377 -25.33 -5.54 -33.47
C GLY A 377 -24.43 -4.29 -33.46
N THR A 378 -23.28 -4.40 -34.11
CA THR A 378 -22.60 -3.33 -34.90
C THR A 378 -22.56 -1.90 -34.34
N GLY A 379 -21.43 -1.51 -33.73
CA GLY A 379 -20.97 -0.11 -33.70
C GLY A 379 -20.27 0.37 -32.42
N GLY A 380 -18.95 0.60 -32.49
CA GLY A 380 -18.21 1.60 -31.70
C GLY A 380 -17.95 1.34 -30.20
N GLY A 381 -16.79 0.74 -29.87
CA GLY A 381 -16.34 0.51 -28.49
C GLY A 381 -15.81 1.75 -27.74
N GLY A 382 -15.90 1.71 -26.41
CA GLY A 382 -15.34 2.70 -25.48
C GLY A 382 -14.60 2.04 -24.32
N THR A 383 -13.37 1.60 -24.57
CA THR A 383 -12.42 1.04 -23.59
C THR A 383 -11.75 2.12 -22.76
N THR A 384 -11.59 1.89 -21.45
CA THR A 384 -10.66 2.64 -20.59
C THR A 384 -9.22 2.56 -21.13
N ASN A 385 -8.45 3.62 -20.93
CA ASN A 385 -7.17 3.81 -21.60
C ASN A 385 -6.03 3.04 -20.90
N ASN A 386 -5.55 1.94 -21.50
CA ASN A 386 -4.57 1.00 -20.94
C ASN A 386 -3.11 1.50 -20.88
N VAL A 387 -2.86 2.81 -21.03
CA VAL A 387 -1.50 3.39 -21.23
C VAL A 387 -0.96 4.14 -20.00
N VAL A 388 -1.82 4.52 -19.04
CA VAL A 388 -1.39 5.25 -17.84
C VAL A 388 -0.71 4.29 -16.86
N SER A 389 0.47 4.66 -16.34
CA SER A 389 1.24 3.81 -15.42
C SER A 389 0.67 3.84 -13.99
N SER A 390 0.85 2.73 -13.26
CA SER A 390 0.55 2.61 -11.82
C SER A 390 1.34 3.64 -11.00
N PHE A 391 2.55 3.95 -11.42
CA PHE A 391 3.39 5.00 -10.84
C PHE A 391 2.69 6.37 -10.87
N SER A 392 2.19 6.78 -12.04
CA SER A 392 1.49 8.07 -12.19
C SER A 392 0.24 8.14 -11.33
N THR A 393 -0.54 7.07 -11.21
CA THR A 393 -1.82 7.05 -10.47
C THR A 393 -1.67 6.95 -8.95
N SER A 394 -0.45 6.68 -8.44
CA SER A 394 -0.15 6.51 -7.01
C SER A 394 0.19 7.80 -6.25
N LEU A 395 0.26 8.94 -6.92
CA LEU A 395 0.63 10.21 -6.28
C LEU A 395 -0.53 10.80 -5.48
N PRO A 396 -0.30 11.26 -4.23
CA PRO A 396 -1.33 11.94 -3.47
C PRO A 396 -1.68 13.28 -4.12
N THR A 397 -2.95 13.66 -4.05
CA THR A 397 -3.39 14.99 -4.48
C THR A 397 -3.05 16.03 -3.39
N PRO A 398 -2.94 17.32 -3.74
CA PRO A 398 -2.70 18.38 -2.75
C PRO A 398 -3.74 18.41 -1.62
N ALA A 399 -4.97 17.97 -1.88
CA ALA A 399 -6.03 17.87 -0.88
C ALA A 399 -5.82 16.74 0.14
N ALA A 400 -5.03 15.72 -0.20
CA ALA A 400 -4.70 14.60 0.69
C ALA A 400 -3.55 14.90 1.67
N VAL A 401 -2.85 16.03 1.49
CA VAL A 401 -1.79 16.45 2.41
C VAL A 401 -2.42 16.97 3.70
N GLY A 402 -2.30 16.19 4.78
CA GLY A 402 -2.91 16.49 6.08
C GLY A 402 -2.46 17.84 6.65
N SER A 403 -3.43 18.68 7.00
CA SER A 403 -3.23 20.01 7.60
C SER A 403 -3.39 20.02 9.12
N SER A 404 -3.56 18.85 9.76
CA SER A 404 -3.77 18.77 11.20
C SER A 404 -2.51 19.20 11.97
N ALA A 405 -2.67 20.04 12.99
CA ALA A 405 -1.55 20.55 13.79
C ALA A 405 -0.65 19.43 14.37
N PRO A 406 -1.17 18.29 14.85
CA PRO A 406 -0.33 17.18 15.31
C PRO A 406 0.46 16.51 14.17
N ALA A 407 -0.11 16.43 12.96
CA ALA A 407 0.59 15.88 11.80
C ALA A 407 1.72 16.80 11.33
N LEU A 408 1.49 18.11 11.30
CA LEU A 408 2.52 19.09 10.97
C LEU A 408 3.66 19.08 12.01
N LEU A 409 3.33 19.01 13.30
CA LEU A 409 4.31 18.97 14.39
C LEU A 409 5.20 17.72 14.32
N LEU A 410 4.61 16.53 14.22
CA LEU A 410 5.42 15.29 14.18
C LEU A 410 6.24 15.22 12.88
N SER A 411 5.78 15.78 11.75
CA SER A 411 6.64 15.90 10.55
C SER A 411 7.81 16.85 10.76
N ALA A 412 7.58 17.99 11.42
CA ALA A 412 8.65 18.91 11.76
C ALA A 412 9.70 18.26 12.69
N LEU A 413 9.24 17.48 13.68
CA LEU A 413 10.13 16.71 14.56
C LEU A 413 10.92 15.63 13.80
N LEU A 414 10.29 14.91 12.87
CA LEU A 414 10.96 13.91 12.04
C LEU A 414 12.01 14.55 11.11
N VAL A 415 11.67 15.67 10.47
CA VAL A 415 12.61 16.43 9.64
C VAL A 415 13.80 16.88 10.49
N LEU A 416 13.55 17.43 11.69
CA LEU A 416 14.62 17.83 12.61
C LEU A 416 15.52 16.65 12.98
N ALA A 417 14.94 15.51 13.35
CA ALA A 417 15.68 14.29 13.68
C ALA A 417 16.52 13.78 12.50
N LEU A 418 15.97 13.77 11.29
CA LEU A 418 16.66 13.34 10.07
C LEU A 418 17.79 14.30 9.68
N VAL A 419 17.58 15.61 9.81
CA VAL A 419 18.63 16.62 9.61
C VAL A 419 19.81 16.33 10.54
N LEU A 420 19.53 16.11 11.83
CA LEU A 420 20.57 15.80 12.81
C LEU A 420 21.31 14.49 12.48
N LEU A 421 20.56 13.44 12.11
CA LEU A 421 21.12 12.12 11.75
C LEU A 421 21.95 12.14 10.45
N VAL A 422 21.71 13.06 9.53
CA VAL A 422 22.47 13.18 8.27
C VAL A 422 23.73 14.03 8.45
N VAL A 423 23.62 15.14 9.19
CA VAL A 423 24.71 16.12 9.32
C VAL A 423 25.94 15.49 9.96
N PHE A 424 25.78 14.78 11.07
CA PHE A 424 26.92 14.23 11.81
C PHE A 424 27.73 13.19 11.01
N PRO A 425 27.13 12.13 10.43
CA PRO A 425 27.87 11.16 9.62
C PRO A 425 28.50 11.78 8.36
N SER A 426 27.82 12.74 7.71
CA SER A 426 28.36 13.37 6.50
C SER A 426 29.64 14.17 6.77
N GLN A 427 29.71 14.86 7.92
CA GLN A 427 30.90 15.63 8.32
C GLN A 427 32.07 14.68 8.64
N LEU A 428 31.78 13.60 9.36
CA LEU A 428 32.78 12.58 9.69
C LEU A 428 33.34 11.90 8.44
N PHE A 429 32.46 11.52 7.51
CA PHE A 429 32.84 10.91 6.24
C PHE A 429 33.67 11.86 5.38
N ASN A 430 33.23 13.11 5.18
CA ASN A 430 33.96 14.10 4.38
C ASN A 430 35.36 14.35 4.93
N ARG A 431 35.48 14.55 6.26
CA ARG A 431 36.78 14.79 6.90
C ARG A 431 37.72 13.60 6.72
N THR A 432 37.23 12.38 6.94
CA THR A 432 38.02 11.15 6.78
C THR A 432 38.48 10.97 5.34
N TYR A 433 37.59 11.22 4.37
CA TYR A 433 37.91 11.12 2.96
C TYR A 433 38.96 12.15 2.55
N ASP A 434 38.87 13.38 3.05
CA ASP A 434 39.80 14.47 2.73
C ASP A 434 41.20 14.22 3.24
N GLU A 435 41.31 13.74 4.48
CA GLU A 435 42.58 13.39 5.10
C GLU A 435 43.27 12.19 4.40
N ASN A 436 42.51 11.29 3.77
CA ASN A 436 43.02 10.02 3.23
C ASN A 436 42.87 9.87 1.70
N HIS A 437 42.46 10.92 1.00
CA HIS A 437 42.12 10.89 -0.41
C HIS A 437 43.23 10.29 -1.29
N ASP A 438 44.49 10.69 -1.06
CA ASP A 438 45.61 10.24 -1.89
C ASP A 438 45.94 8.76 -1.65
N ARG A 439 45.76 8.28 -0.41
CA ARG A 439 45.88 6.85 -0.06
C ARG A 439 44.79 6.01 -0.73
N ILE A 440 43.54 6.45 -0.66
CA ILE A 440 42.41 5.75 -1.26
C ILE A 440 42.60 5.65 -2.78
N ARG A 441 43.04 6.74 -3.41
CA ARG A 441 43.36 6.77 -4.83
C ARG A 441 44.46 5.78 -5.19
N ALA A 442 45.59 5.82 -4.48
CA ALA A 442 46.71 4.93 -4.72
C ALA A 442 46.34 3.45 -4.54
N TRP A 443 45.50 3.14 -3.55
CA TRP A 443 45.00 1.78 -3.31
C TRP A 443 44.17 1.25 -4.48
N TRP A 444 43.24 2.06 -5.02
CA TRP A 444 42.44 1.69 -6.19
C TRP A 444 43.29 1.54 -7.45
N GLU A 445 44.27 2.44 -7.66
CA GLU A 445 45.18 2.37 -8.80
C GLU A 445 46.09 1.13 -8.79
N ARG A 446 46.45 0.64 -7.59
CA ARG A 446 47.21 -0.62 -7.45
C ARG A 446 46.37 -1.85 -7.73
N ARG A 447 45.09 -1.87 -7.32
CA ARG A 447 44.21 -3.04 -7.51
C ARG A 447 43.65 -3.17 -8.92
N LEU A 448 43.49 -2.07 -9.64
CA LEU A 448 42.84 -2.05 -10.96
C LEU A 448 43.68 -1.24 -11.97
N PRO A 449 44.78 -1.80 -12.51
CA PRO A 449 45.74 -1.09 -13.38
C PRO A 449 45.18 -0.61 -14.73
N TRP A 450 44.20 -1.32 -15.31
CA TRP A 450 43.39 -0.92 -16.48
C TRP A 450 42.68 0.44 -16.35
N THR A 451 42.49 0.97 -15.14
CA THR A 451 41.87 2.30 -14.92
C THR A 451 42.76 3.46 -15.37
N ARG A 452 44.10 3.29 -15.36
CA ARG A 452 45.06 4.28 -15.89
C ARG A 452 44.97 4.38 -17.41
N ALA A 453 45.06 3.25 -18.12
CA ALA A 453 45.04 3.17 -19.58
C ALA A 453 43.70 3.66 -20.20
N ARG A 454 42.59 3.51 -19.46
CA ARG A 454 41.27 3.97 -19.92
C ARG A 454 41.03 5.46 -19.66
N ARG A 455 41.67 6.05 -18.63
CA ARG A 455 41.62 7.50 -18.34
C ARG A 455 42.37 8.31 -19.39
N GLU A 456 43.57 7.87 -19.78
CA GLU A 456 44.36 8.55 -20.82
C GLU A 456 43.68 8.48 -22.20
N ARG A 457 42.91 7.42 -22.47
CA ARG A 457 42.14 7.27 -23.73
C ARG A 457 40.77 7.97 -23.73
N ALA A 458 40.27 8.43 -22.58
CA ALA A 458 38.93 9.01 -22.45
C ALA A 458 38.82 10.50 -22.86
N GLN A 459 39.91 11.12 -23.33
CA GLN A 459 39.97 12.55 -23.64
C GLN A 459 39.72 12.92 -25.11
N THR A 460 39.09 12.06 -25.92
CA THR A 460 38.86 12.40 -27.34
C THR A 460 37.42 12.15 -27.82
N ARG A 461 36.83 13.28 -28.28
CA ARG A 461 35.61 13.50 -29.07
C ARG A 461 34.29 13.53 -28.28
N ALA A 462 33.69 14.72 -28.24
CA ALA A 462 32.36 15.04 -27.70
C ALA A 462 31.24 14.10 -28.19
N LEU A 463 31.36 13.55 -29.40
CA LEU A 463 30.44 12.53 -29.96
C LEU A 463 30.38 11.24 -29.11
N ARG A 464 31.48 10.82 -28.48
CA ARG A 464 31.48 9.68 -27.53
C ARG A 464 30.83 10.04 -26.19
N GLY A 465 30.91 11.30 -25.77
CA GLY A 465 30.30 11.80 -24.53
C GLY A 465 28.76 11.81 -24.61
N ALA A 466 28.21 12.27 -25.74
CA ALA A 466 26.76 12.25 -25.98
C ALA A 466 26.21 10.82 -26.09
N ALA A 467 26.88 9.94 -26.86
CA ALA A 467 26.47 8.54 -27.00
C ALA A 467 26.58 7.77 -25.67
N ALA A 468 27.63 8.00 -24.88
CA ALA A 468 27.79 7.39 -23.57
C ALA A 468 26.73 7.88 -22.58
N LEU A 469 26.36 9.16 -22.63
CA LEU A 469 25.29 9.70 -21.79
C LEU A 469 23.93 9.14 -22.21
N ALA A 470 23.63 9.10 -23.51
CA ALA A 470 22.41 8.49 -24.02
C ALA A 470 22.29 7.02 -23.58
N ALA A 471 23.35 6.23 -23.73
CA ALA A 471 23.38 4.85 -23.25
C ALA A 471 23.15 4.76 -21.73
N ALA A 472 23.78 5.64 -20.95
CA ALA A 472 23.60 5.66 -19.51
C ALA A 472 22.15 5.99 -19.10
N VAL A 473 21.53 6.97 -19.76
CA VAL A 473 20.12 7.33 -19.54
C VAL A 473 19.18 6.19 -19.88
N LEU A 474 19.40 5.52 -21.02
CA LEU A 474 18.58 4.38 -21.43
C LEU A 474 18.73 3.21 -20.45
N ILE A 475 19.96 2.87 -20.03
CA ILE A 475 20.19 1.80 -19.05
C ILE A 475 19.57 2.17 -17.69
N GLY A 476 19.73 3.41 -17.24
CA GLY A 476 19.10 3.91 -16.02
C GLY A 476 17.58 3.86 -16.07
N ALA A 477 16.98 4.20 -17.22
CA ALA A 477 15.55 4.08 -17.44
C ALA A 477 15.06 2.63 -17.47
N VAL A 478 15.85 1.70 -18.03
CA VAL A 478 15.57 0.26 -17.93
C VAL A 478 15.60 -0.19 -16.47
N LEU A 479 16.67 0.15 -15.72
CA LEU A 479 16.78 -0.18 -14.29
C LEU A 479 15.63 0.42 -13.47
N GLY A 480 15.20 1.64 -13.79
CA GLY A 480 14.03 2.29 -13.18
C GLY A 480 12.72 1.59 -13.52
N SER A 481 12.57 1.15 -14.77
CA SER A 481 11.41 0.38 -15.22
C SER A 481 11.37 -1.00 -14.55
N LEU A 482 12.53 -1.61 -14.30
CA LEU A 482 12.68 -2.90 -13.61
C LEU A 482 12.39 -2.86 -12.11
N LEU A 483 12.05 -1.70 -11.53
CA LEU A 483 11.48 -1.64 -10.18
C LEU A 483 9.99 -2.00 -10.18
N ASP A 484 9.33 -1.93 -11.33
CA ASP A 484 7.99 -2.46 -11.51
C ASP A 484 8.03 -4.00 -11.54
N PRO A 485 7.36 -4.73 -10.63
CA PRO A 485 7.25 -6.19 -10.68
C PRO A 485 6.48 -6.69 -11.90
N LEU A 486 5.73 -5.83 -12.58
CA LEU A 486 5.05 -6.12 -13.86
C LEU A 486 5.85 -5.61 -15.07
N ALA A 487 7.12 -5.23 -14.89
CA ALA A 487 8.01 -4.85 -15.98
C ALA A 487 8.07 -5.97 -17.03
N GLY A 488 7.58 -5.65 -18.22
CA GLY A 488 7.54 -6.59 -19.34
C GLY A 488 7.41 -5.86 -20.67
N PHE A 489 7.27 -6.63 -21.76
CA PHE A 489 7.10 -6.07 -23.09
C PHE A 489 5.65 -5.64 -23.34
N ASN A 490 5.23 -4.53 -22.74
CA ASN A 490 3.87 -4.00 -22.88
C ASN A 490 3.85 -2.46 -22.97
N ALA A 491 2.71 -1.91 -23.39
CA ALA A 491 2.54 -0.46 -23.60
C ALA A 491 2.70 0.38 -22.31
N LYS A 492 2.42 -0.20 -21.13
CA LYS A 492 2.56 0.48 -19.83
C LYS A 492 4.03 0.65 -19.47
N SER A 493 4.81 -0.43 -19.57
CA SER A 493 6.25 -0.40 -19.34
C SER A 493 6.95 0.49 -20.37
N ALA A 494 6.49 0.51 -21.63
CA ALA A 494 7.00 1.43 -22.64
C ALA A 494 6.69 2.91 -22.32
N ALA A 495 5.47 3.22 -21.87
CA ALA A 495 5.08 4.57 -21.48
C ALA A 495 5.79 5.06 -20.20
N LEU A 496 6.05 4.15 -19.25
CA LEU A 496 6.84 4.44 -18.05
C LEU A 496 8.31 4.70 -18.42
N PHE A 497 8.90 3.82 -19.22
CA PHE A 497 10.26 3.98 -19.73
C PHE A 497 10.44 5.32 -20.47
N ALA A 498 9.53 5.62 -21.41
CA ALA A 498 9.53 6.89 -22.13
C ALA A 498 9.35 8.09 -21.18
N GLY A 499 8.48 7.96 -20.18
CA GLY A 499 8.27 8.97 -19.15
C GLY A 499 9.54 9.27 -18.34
N ILE A 500 10.27 8.24 -17.92
CA ILE A 500 11.55 8.37 -17.18
C ILE A 500 12.63 9.00 -18.06
N VAL A 501 12.74 8.58 -19.33
CA VAL A 501 13.72 9.17 -20.27
C VAL A 501 13.41 10.65 -20.50
N LEU A 502 12.15 11.00 -20.76
CA LEU A 502 11.74 12.38 -21.00
C LEU A 502 11.91 13.25 -19.75
N SER A 503 11.54 12.78 -18.56
CA SER A 503 11.74 13.54 -17.32
C SER A 503 13.22 13.78 -17.03
N PHE A 504 14.09 12.81 -17.34
CA PHE A 504 15.55 12.97 -17.24
C PHE A 504 16.04 14.06 -18.19
N VAL A 505 15.64 14.00 -19.46
CA VAL A 505 16.03 15.01 -20.47
C VAL A 505 15.55 16.39 -20.05
N ILE A 506 14.28 16.53 -19.62
CA ILE A 506 13.71 17.80 -19.16
C ILE A 506 14.47 18.35 -17.94
N SER A 507 14.78 17.50 -16.96
CA SER A 507 15.49 17.94 -15.76
C SER A 507 16.93 18.37 -16.07
N MET A 508 17.59 17.65 -16.99
CA MET A 508 18.94 17.97 -17.46
C MET A 508 18.97 19.29 -18.25
N THR A 509 18.03 19.50 -19.17
CA THR A 509 17.94 20.74 -19.95
C THR A 509 17.58 21.92 -19.07
N LEU A 510 16.68 21.75 -18.11
CA LEU A 510 16.32 22.78 -17.12
C LEU A 510 17.54 23.20 -16.30
N GLY A 511 18.28 22.25 -15.73
CA GLY A 511 19.48 22.56 -14.94
C GLY A 511 20.58 23.25 -15.76
N ALA A 512 20.74 22.84 -17.03
CA ALA A 512 21.67 23.49 -17.94
C ALA A 512 21.22 24.91 -18.33
N ALA A 513 19.93 25.11 -18.59
CA ALA A 513 19.37 26.43 -18.90
C ALA A 513 19.55 27.40 -17.74
N VAL A 514 19.25 26.98 -16.50
CA VAL A 514 19.50 27.79 -15.29
C VAL A 514 20.98 28.14 -15.16
N THR A 515 21.86 27.18 -15.38
CA THR A 515 23.31 27.40 -15.28
C THR A 515 23.84 28.33 -16.37
N ALA A 516 23.37 28.17 -17.60
CA ALA A 516 23.74 29.03 -18.73
C ALA A 516 23.22 30.46 -18.54
N ALA A 517 21.96 30.62 -18.11
CA ALA A 517 21.36 31.92 -17.81
C ALA A 517 22.10 32.63 -16.68
N TYR A 518 22.41 31.92 -15.59
CA TYR A 518 23.17 32.49 -14.48
C TYR A 518 24.58 32.92 -14.90
N ARG A 519 25.29 32.09 -15.68
CA ARG A 519 26.62 32.42 -16.20
C ARG A 519 26.58 33.58 -17.19
N GLY A 520 25.57 33.63 -18.05
CA GLY A 520 25.34 34.73 -19.00
C GLY A 520 25.07 36.06 -18.28
N ALA A 521 24.20 36.06 -17.27
CA ALA A 521 23.93 37.22 -16.41
C ALA A 521 25.18 37.68 -15.62
N ARG A 522 26.19 36.83 -15.48
CA ARG A 522 27.48 37.13 -14.86
C ARG A 522 28.61 37.30 -15.88
N HIS A 523 28.30 37.39 -17.18
CA HIS A 523 29.25 37.52 -18.29
C HIS A 523 30.39 36.50 -18.26
N ARG A 524 30.09 35.24 -17.90
CA ARG A 524 31.06 34.13 -17.89
C ARG A 524 30.82 33.16 -19.03
N GLY A 525 31.90 32.53 -19.51
CA GLY A 525 31.86 31.53 -20.57
C GLY A 525 30.91 30.36 -20.26
N ALA A 526 30.10 30.00 -21.25
CA ALA A 526 29.06 28.95 -21.17
C ALA A 526 29.40 27.72 -22.02
N HIS A 527 30.69 27.41 -22.20
CA HIS A 527 31.09 26.18 -22.88
C HIS A 527 30.62 24.97 -22.06
N TRP A 528 29.83 24.10 -22.69
CA TRP A 528 29.21 22.94 -22.06
C TRP A 528 29.79 21.64 -22.62
N GLU A 529 29.90 20.63 -21.76
CA GLU A 529 30.34 19.28 -22.10
C GLU A 529 29.38 18.25 -21.48
N LEU A 530 28.96 17.25 -22.25
CA LEU A 530 28.16 16.13 -21.77
C LEU A 530 29.07 15.07 -21.14
N ARG A 531 28.81 14.69 -19.90
CA ARG A 531 29.58 13.66 -19.18
C ARG A 531 28.68 12.58 -18.60
N ALA A 532 28.97 11.33 -18.95
CA ALA A 532 28.34 10.15 -18.37
C ALA A 532 29.16 9.63 -17.18
N LEU A 533 28.49 9.07 -16.17
CA LEU A 533 29.11 8.48 -14.99
C LEU A 533 28.73 7.00 -14.86
N PRO A 534 29.54 6.08 -15.43
CA PRO A 534 29.24 4.64 -15.38
C PRO A 534 29.17 4.08 -13.95
N SER A 535 29.91 4.67 -13.00
CA SER A 535 29.88 4.27 -11.60
C SER A 535 28.51 4.47 -10.95
N GLY A 536 27.75 5.48 -11.38
CA GLY A 536 26.39 5.71 -10.89
C GLY A 536 25.41 4.61 -11.29
N LEU A 537 25.59 3.99 -12.46
CA LEU A 537 24.77 2.86 -12.90
C LEU A 537 24.99 1.60 -12.07
N VAL A 538 26.22 1.38 -11.60
CA VAL A 538 26.54 0.24 -10.72
C VAL A 538 25.84 0.38 -9.38
N VAL A 539 25.86 1.59 -8.80
CA VAL A 539 25.12 1.90 -7.57
C VAL A 539 23.62 1.73 -7.81
N ALA A 540 23.09 2.22 -8.93
CA ALA A 540 21.68 2.09 -9.27
C ALA A 540 21.26 0.61 -9.38
N ALA A 541 22.04 -0.21 -10.06
CA ALA A 541 21.80 -1.65 -10.18
C ALA A 541 21.85 -2.36 -8.81
N ALA A 542 22.80 -2.01 -7.95
CA ALA A 542 22.89 -2.55 -6.60
C ALA A 542 21.69 -2.14 -5.73
N CYS A 543 21.24 -0.89 -5.81
CA CYS A 543 20.05 -0.41 -5.11
C CYS A 543 18.79 -1.14 -5.59
N VAL A 544 18.62 -1.34 -6.90
CA VAL A 544 17.52 -2.12 -7.47
C VAL A 544 17.57 -3.56 -6.98
N LEU A 545 18.75 -4.19 -6.99
CA LEU A 545 18.92 -5.57 -6.54
C LEU A 545 18.58 -5.72 -5.05
N VAL A 546 19.13 -4.86 -4.19
CA VAL A 546 18.82 -4.88 -2.74
C VAL A 546 17.33 -4.67 -2.53
N SER A 547 16.73 -3.72 -3.24
CA SER A 547 15.29 -3.44 -3.12
C SER A 547 14.42 -4.62 -3.53
N ARG A 548 14.82 -5.35 -4.58
CA ARG A 548 14.15 -6.58 -5.00
C ARG A 548 14.34 -7.71 -3.98
N VAL A 549 15.55 -7.92 -3.47
CA VAL A 549 15.88 -9.01 -2.53
C VAL A 549 15.17 -8.83 -1.19
N VAL A 550 15.13 -7.60 -0.66
CA VAL A 550 14.52 -7.32 0.64
C VAL A 550 13.03 -6.95 0.53
N ASN A 551 12.43 -7.11 -0.66
CA ASN A 551 11.06 -6.69 -0.97
C ASN A 551 10.78 -5.24 -0.53
N PHE A 552 11.78 -4.37 -0.67
CA PHE A 552 11.69 -2.97 -0.32
C PHE A 552 10.74 -2.27 -1.30
N GLN A 553 9.58 -1.85 -0.81
CA GLN A 553 8.56 -1.17 -1.61
C GLN A 553 8.21 0.16 -0.92
N PRO A 554 8.40 1.30 -1.61
CA PRO A 554 8.84 1.45 -2.99
C PRO A 554 10.32 1.12 -3.19
N GLY A 555 10.70 0.45 -4.28
CA GLY A 555 12.10 0.09 -4.51
C GLY A 555 13.01 1.32 -4.66
N TYR A 556 14.20 1.26 -4.06
CA TYR A 556 15.20 2.31 -4.14
C TYR A 556 16.04 2.19 -5.41
N LEU A 557 16.09 3.25 -6.22
CA LEU A 557 17.07 3.42 -7.28
C LEU A 557 17.87 4.70 -7.05
N TYR A 558 19.17 4.56 -6.88
CA TYR A 558 20.08 5.67 -6.67
C TYR A 558 21.29 5.56 -7.59
N GLY A 559 21.53 6.59 -8.39
CA GLY A 559 22.72 6.66 -9.22
C GLY A 559 22.77 7.98 -9.97
N ILE A 560 23.89 8.68 -9.89
CA ILE A 560 24.15 9.82 -10.77
C ILE A 560 24.52 9.24 -12.13
N ILE A 561 23.58 9.21 -13.06
CA ILE A 561 23.72 8.56 -14.37
C ILE A 561 24.60 9.40 -15.32
N GLY A 562 24.52 10.74 -15.21
CA GLY A 562 25.34 11.69 -15.97
C GLY A 562 24.75 13.09 -15.93
N GLY A 563 25.41 14.07 -16.55
CA GLY A 563 24.95 15.46 -16.59
C GLY A 563 25.77 16.37 -17.49
N ILE A 564 25.42 17.66 -17.48
CA ILE A 564 26.10 18.70 -18.26
C ILE A 564 27.10 19.41 -17.36
N ALA A 565 28.39 19.33 -17.73
CA ALA A 565 29.46 20.07 -17.09
C ALA A 565 29.72 21.37 -17.86
N PHE A 566 29.99 22.47 -17.15
CA PHE A 566 30.35 23.74 -17.77
C PHE A 566 31.82 24.06 -17.50
N ALA A 567 32.55 24.50 -18.53
CA ALA A 567 33.96 24.84 -18.42
C ALA A 567 34.16 26.13 -17.59
N GLY A 568 35.21 26.17 -16.78
CA GLY A 568 35.53 27.29 -15.88
C GLY A 568 34.91 27.16 -14.49
N ALA A 569 35.76 27.33 -13.46
CA ALA A 569 35.36 27.36 -12.07
C ALA A 569 34.62 28.67 -11.75
N LEU A 570 33.54 28.59 -11.00
CA LEU A 570 32.88 29.76 -10.42
C LEU A 570 33.52 30.04 -9.04
N PRO A 571 33.60 31.31 -8.60
CA PRO A 571 33.91 31.62 -7.20
C PRO A 571 32.93 30.92 -6.26
N ARG A 572 33.40 30.54 -5.06
CA ARG A 572 32.60 29.78 -4.07
C ARG A 572 31.22 30.40 -3.79
N ARG A 573 31.13 31.73 -3.75
CA ARG A 573 29.86 32.46 -3.59
C ARG A 573 28.89 32.21 -4.74
N ASP A 574 29.38 32.30 -5.97
CA ASP A 574 28.57 32.07 -7.17
C ASP A 574 28.19 30.59 -7.32
N GLU A 575 29.04 29.67 -6.88
CA GLU A 575 28.71 28.25 -6.81
C GLU A 575 27.55 27.97 -5.84
N GLY A 576 27.59 28.53 -4.63
CA GLY A 576 26.50 28.41 -3.66
C GLY A 576 25.19 29.02 -4.15
N HIS A 577 25.25 30.23 -4.72
CA HIS A 577 24.09 30.89 -5.32
C HIS A 577 23.48 30.06 -6.46
N LEU A 578 24.33 29.48 -7.32
CA LEU A 578 23.87 28.67 -8.44
C LEU A 578 23.21 27.37 -7.96
N VAL A 579 23.74 26.72 -6.91
CA VAL A 579 23.10 25.53 -6.31
C VAL A 579 21.77 25.87 -5.64
N ALA A 580 21.70 27.01 -4.94
CA ALA A 580 20.45 27.49 -4.36
C ALA A 580 19.40 27.77 -5.46
N LEU A 581 19.80 28.50 -6.51
CA LEU A 581 18.91 28.84 -7.62
C LEU A 581 18.45 27.57 -8.36
N SER A 582 19.34 26.65 -8.69
CA SER A 582 18.98 25.42 -9.40
C SER A 582 18.06 24.54 -8.56
N SER A 583 18.34 24.38 -7.27
CA SER A 583 17.50 23.58 -6.37
C SER A 583 16.12 24.22 -6.16
N ALA A 584 16.05 25.55 -6.04
CA ALA A 584 14.77 26.28 -5.93
C ALA A 584 13.95 26.16 -7.22
N VAL A 585 14.58 26.31 -8.39
CA VAL A 585 13.91 26.13 -9.70
C VAL A 585 13.45 24.68 -9.88
N THR A 586 14.26 23.69 -9.50
CA THR A 586 13.86 22.27 -9.58
C THR A 586 12.69 21.97 -8.64
N LEU A 587 12.68 22.48 -7.41
CA LEU A 587 11.53 22.34 -6.50
C LEU A 587 10.28 23.02 -7.05
N LEU A 588 10.42 24.24 -7.59
CA LEU A 588 9.29 24.96 -8.20
C LEU A 588 8.70 24.17 -9.37
N VAL A 589 9.56 23.66 -10.27
CA VAL A 589 9.11 22.84 -11.41
C VAL A 589 8.50 21.52 -10.93
N ALA A 590 9.05 20.89 -9.89
CA ALA A 590 8.46 19.68 -9.31
C ALA A 590 7.06 19.94 -8.76
N VAL A 591 6.86 21.03 -7.99
CA VAL A 591 5.56 21.42 -7.45
C VAL A 591 4.58 21.79 -8.57
N LEU A 592 5.02 22.55 -9.58
CA LEU A 592 4.19 22.84 -10.74
C LEU A 592 3.80 21.57 -11.50
N ALA A 593 4.75 20.64 -11.69
CA ALA A 593 4.48 19.36 -12.32
C ALA A 593 3.46 18.54 -11.53
N TRP A 594 3.51 18.56 -10.20
CA TRP A 594 2.54 17.92 -9.32
C TRP A 594 1.14 18.55 -9.43
N LEU A 595 1.05 19.89 -9.47
CA LEU A 595 -0.22 20.59 -9.64
C LEU A 595 -0.82 20.35 -11.03
N LEU A 596 -0.02 20.41 -12.09
CA LEU A 596 -0.44 20.13 -13.46
C LEU A 596 -0.78 18.65 -13.66
N TRP A 597 -0.14 17.76 -12.90
CA TRP A 597 -0.43 16.33 -12.95
C TRP A 597 -1.87 16.01 -12.52
N VAL A 598 -2.51 16.79 -11.64
CA VAL A 598 -3.89 16.54 -11.20
C VAL A 598 -4.91 16.57 -12.36
N PRO A 599 -5.05 17.66 -13.14
CA PRO A 599 -5.96 17.68 -14.29
C PRO A 599 -5.49 16.75 -15.43
N VAL A 600 -4.18 16.53 -15.58
CA VAL A 600 -3.65 15.69 -16.67
C VAL A 600 -3.86 14.20 -16.38
N SER A 601 -3.68 13.75 -15.14
CA SER A 601 -3.89 12.37 -14.73
C SER A 601 -5.38 12.01 -14.77
N THR A 602 -6.26 12.92 -14.33
CA THR A 602 -7.71 12.75 -14.46
C THR A 602 -8.16 12.74 -15.92
N ALA A 603 -7.56 13.55 -16.80
CA ALA A 603 -7.80 13.49 -18.24
C ALA A 603 -7.24 12.20 -18.86
N ALA A 604 -6.06 11.75 -18.44
CA ALA A 604 -5.44 10.50 -18.90
C ALA A 604 -6.24 9.26 -18.50
N ALA A 605 -6.93 9.33 -17.36
CA ALA A 605 -7.78 8.27 -16.84
C ALA A 605 -9.10 8.10 -17.61
N LYS A 606 -9.50 9.08 -18.45
CA LYS A 606 -10.73 8.99 -19.25
C LYS A 606 -10.59 7.97 -20.39
N PRO A 607 -11.66 7.22 -20.73
CA PRO A 607 -11.70 6.35 -21.91
C PRO A 607 -11.37 7.15 -23.20
N GLY A 608 -10.53 6.60 -24.07
CA GLY A 608 -10.15 7.23 -25.34
C GLY A 608 -9.07 8.33 -25.27
N ALA A 609 -8.47 8.59 -24.10
CA ALA A 609 -7.35 9.52 -24.02
C ALA A 609 -6.16 9.04 -24.90
N GLY A 610 -5.53 9.94 -25.65
CA GLY A 610 -4.40 9.56 -26.51
C GLY A 610 -3.17 9.12 -25.70
N PHE A 611 -2.31 8.28 -26.29
CA PHE A 611 -1.01 7.89 -25.72
C PHE A 611 -0.21 9.10 -25.20
N GLY A 612 -0.32 10.25 -25.86
CA GLY A 612 0.34 11.49 -25.45
C GLY A 612 -0.10 12.04 -24.09
N ILE A 613 -1.38 11.94 -23.74
CA ILE A 613 -1.89 12.43 -22.43
C ILE A 613 -1.43 11.49 -21.30
N ALA A 614 -1.42 10.18 -21.56
CA ALA A 614 -0.89 9.19 -20.64
C ALA A 614 0.63 9.34 -20.42
N LEU A 615 1.38 9.56 -21.51
CA LEU A 615 2.81 9.85 -21.46
C LEU A 615 3.07 11.15 -20.68
N LEU A 616 2.28 12.20 -20.90
CA LEU A 616 2.40 13.46 -20.18
C LEU A 616 2.17 13.27 -18.67
N ALA A 617 1.17 12.49 -18.27
CA ALA A 617 0.95 12.16 -16.87
C ALA A 617 2.16 11.43 -16.24
N ASN A 618 2.77 10.49 -16.97
CA ASN A 618 3.98 9.77 -16.53
C ASN A 618 5.21 10.70 -16.44
N VAL A 619 5.35 11.64 -17.37
CA VAL A 619 6.43 12.64 -17.35
C VAL A 619 6.28 13.58 -16.15
N LEU A 620 5.07 14.10 -15.91
CA LEU A 620 4.80 15.04 -14.81
C LEU A 620 5.01 14.37 -13.44
N SER A 621 4.54 13.13 -13.27
CA SER A 621 4.78 12.36 -12.06
C SER A 621 6.27 12.08 -11.83
N ALA A 622 7.01 11.69 -12.88
CA ALA A 622 8.44 11.45 -12.78
C ALA A 622 9.25 12.73 -12.49
N LEU A 623 8.84 13.87 -13.06
CA LEU A 623 9.42 15.19 -12.76
C LEU A 623 9.20 15.60 -11.31
N PHE A 624 8.01 15.36 -10.77
CA PHE A 624 7.71 15.66 -9.37
C PHE A 624 8.56 14.83 -8.40
N VAL A 625 8.49 13.50 -8.52
CA VAL A 625 9.20 12.58 -7.60
C VAL A 625 10.70 12.71 -7.76
N GLY A 626 11.20 12.70 -9.00
CA GLY A 626 12.62 12.85 -9.30
C GLY A 626 13.18 14.21 -8.91
N GLY A 627 12.39 15.29 -9.07
CA GLY A 627 12.78 16.64 -8.66
C GLY A 627 12.84 16.79 -7.14
N LEU A 628 11.81 16.34 -6.41
CA LEU A 628 11.74 16.45 -4.96
C LEU A 628 12.84 15.62 -4.28
N ALA A 629 12.95 14.33 -4.63
CA ALA A 629 13.95 13.45 -4.04
C ALA A 629 15.38 13.77 -4.52
N GLY A 630 15.53 14.18 -5.78
CA GLY A 630 16.79 14.64 -6.33
C GLY A 630 17.34 15.86 -5.60
N VAL A 631 16.49 16.82 -5.23
CA VAL A 631 16.90 17.99 -4.43
C VAL A 631 17.28 17.59 -3.01
N VAL A 632 16.49 16.75 -2.33
CA VAL A 632 16.84 16.27 -0.97
C VAL A 632 18.22 15.61 -0.97
N LEU A 633 18.48 14.72 -1.93
CA LEU A 633 19.76 14.02 -2.03
C LEU A 633 20.89 14.93 -2.48
N GLY A 634 20.67 15.76 -3.50
CA GLY A 634 21.65 16.72 -3.99
C GLY A 634 22.08 17.72 -2.93
N LEU A 635 21.19 18.05 -1.99
CA LEU A 635 21.46 18.91 -0.85
C LEU A 635 22.12 18.20 0.33
N VAL A 636 22.31 16.88 0.32
CA VAL A 636 23.13 16.22 1.35
C VAL A 636 24.55 16.80 1.28
N PRO A 637 25.14 17.28 2.40
CA PRO A 637 26.37 18.05 2.39
C PRO A 637 27.61 17.13 2.31
N LEU A 638 27.65 16.25 1.31
CA LEU A 638 28.81 15.41 0.99
C LEU A 638 29.67 16.07 -0.08
N ARG A 639 30.98 15.84 -0.03
CA ARG A 639 31.97 16.50 -0.91
C ARG A 639 31.77 16.26 -2.42
N PHE A 640 31.01 15.22 -2.77
CA PHE A 640 30.69 14.87 -4.16
C PHE A 640 29.36 15.45 -4.63
N LEU A 641 28.59 16.08 -3.74
CA LEU A 641 27.23 16.53 -3.98
C LEU A 641 27.13 18.07 -3.96
N PRO A 642 26.16 18.65 -4.68
CA PRO A 642 25.95 20.10 -4.73
C PRO A 642 25.75 20.75 -3.36
N GLY A 643 25.18 20.03 -2.39
CA GLY A 643 24.85 20.51 -1.06
C GLY A 643 26.04 21.08 -0.28
N GLU A 644 27.25 20.53 -0.48
CA GLU A 644 28.47 21.06 0.14
C GLU A 644 28.71 22.52 -0.29
N LYS A 645 28.54 22.84 -1.58
CA LYS A 645 28.79 24.19 -2.11
C LYS A 645 27.81 25.21 -1.52
N LEU A 646 26.56 24.80 -1.34
CA LEU A 646 25.53 25.64 -0.70
C LEU A 646 25.81 25.82 0.80
N ALA A 647 26.15 24.75 1.51
CA ALA A 647 26.49 24.80 2.93
C ALA A 647 27.75 25.64 3.21
N ALA A 648 28.75 25.55 2.33
CA ALA A 648 29.99 26.33 2.41
C ALA A 648 29.78 27.82 2.11
N TRP A 649 28.79 28.18 1.29
CA TRP A 649 28.42 29.58 1.07
C TRP A 649 27.59 30.14 2.22
N HIS A 650 26.52 29.45 2.62
CA HIS A 650 25.66 29.88 3.72
C HIS A 650 24.90 28.71 4.36
N TRP A 651 25.35 28.24 5.52
CA TRP A 651 24.75 27.15 6.28
C TRP A 651 23.24 27.32 6.53
N GLY A 652 22.77 28.51 6.91
CA GLY A 652 21.35 28.75 7.15
C GLY A 652 20.46 28.61 5.91
N ALA A 653 20.99 28.99 4.73
CA ALA A 653 20.26 28.89 3.47
C ALA A 653 20.18 27.43 3.03
N TRP A 654 21.28 26.68 3.20
CA TRP A 654 21.30 25.24 3.05
C TRP A 654 20.25 24.56 3.94
N ALA A 655 20.26 24.85 5.25
CA ALA A 655 19.38 24.20 6.21
C ALA A 655 17.90 24.47 5.91
N ALA A 656 17.55 25.72 5.57
CA ALA A 656 16.19 26.08 5.19
C ALA A 656 15.73 25.32 3.93
N MET A 657 16.57 25.29 2.88
CA MET A 657 16.23 24.60 1.64
C MET A 657 16.11 23.09 1.81
N PHE A 658 17.03 22.48 2.56
CA PHE A 658 17.00 21.06 2.87
C PHE A 658 15.77 20.72 3.72
N ALA A 659 15.43 21.54 4.72
CA ALA A 659 14.23 21.35 5.54
C ALA A 659 12.94 21.44 4.72
N VAL A 660 12.83 22.40 3.81
CA VAL A 660 11.65 22.53 2.90
C VAL A 660 11.53 21.30 1.99
N ALA A 661 12.63 20.89 1.35
CA ALA A 661 12.63 19.71 0.47
C ALA A 661 12.30 18.42 1.24
N MET A 662 12.90 18.25 2.42
CA MET A 662 12.68 17.08 3.28
C MET A 662 11.26 17.07 3.86
N PHE A 663 10.72 18.23 4.25
CA PHE A 663 9.34 18.35 4.72
C PHE A 663 8.35 17.95 3.62
N GLY A 664 8.56 18.43 2.39
CA GLY A 664 7.78 18.00 1.23
C GLY A 664 7.84 16.49 1.02
N LEU A 665 9.04 15.90 1.06
CA LEU A 665 9.23 14.46 0.92
C LEU A 665 8.53 13.67 2.04
N VAL A 666 8.65 14.10 3.28
CA VAL A 666 8.02 13.42 4.44
C VAL A 666 6.51 13.50 4.37
N GLN A 667 5.96 14.68 4.11
CA GLN A 667 4.51 14.90 4.08
C GLN A 667 3.83 14.19 2.91
N ILE A 668 4.47 14.20 1.74
CA ILE A 668 3.85 13.72 0.51
C ILE A 668 4.16 12.24 0.31
N MET A 669 5.36 11.76 0.66
CA MET A 669 5.79 10.40 0.31
C MET A 669 5.90 9.44 1.50
N LEU A 670 6.09 9.92 2.74
CA LEU A 670 6.38 9.03 3.89
C LEU A 670 5.26 8.93 4.93
N ARG A 671 4.26 9.82 4.92
CA ARG A 671 3.19 9.82 5.93
C ARG A 671 1.88 9.21 5.43
N PRO A 672 1.34 8.19 6.12
CA PRO A 672 0.00 7.71 5.86
C PRO A 672 -1.03 8.68 6.47
N GLN A 673 -1.96 9.20 5.67
CA GLN A 673 -3.12 9.96 6.17
C GLN A 673 -4.47 9.35 5.76
N SER A 674 -4.48 8.24 5.02
CA SER A 674 -5.72 7.51 4.74
C SER A 674 -5.48 6.01 4.82
N SER A 675 -6.26 5.34 5.68
CA SER A 675 -6.28 3.90 5.94
C SER A 675 -6.70 3.05 4.72
N SER A 676 -6.89 3.66 3.55
CA SER A 676 -7.35 3.00 2.32
C SER A 676 -6.55 3.41 1.07
N ALA A 677 -5.50 4.23 1.20
CA ALA A 677 -4.61 4.56 0.10
C ALA A 677 -3.18 4.74 0.63
N HIS A 678 -2.42 3.64 0.67
CA HIS A 678 -1.01 3.52 0.25
C HIS A 678 -0.42 2.18 0.75
N VAL A 679 0.18 1.42 -0.18
CA VAL A 679 1.05 0.25 0.08
C VAL A 679 2.44 0.68 0.59
N ALA A 680 2.69 1.98 0.79
CA ALA A 680 3.96 2.49 1.30
C ALA A 680 3.83 2.90 2.77
N SER A 681 3.67 1.93 3.66
CA SER A 681 4.32 2.10 4.96
C SER A 681 5.77 1.69 4.75
N VAL A 682 6.63 2.63 4.38
CA VAL A 682 8.04 2.44 4.73
C VAL A 682 8.03 2.39 6.25
N PRO A 683 8.30 1.25 6.90
CA PRO A 683 8.34 1.24 8.35
C PRO A 683 9.34 2.33 8.73
N LEU A 684 8.95 3.28 9.58
CA LEU A 684 9.86 4.34 10.05
C LEU A 684 11.25 3.75 10.42
N TRP A 685 11.23 2.53 10.96
CA TRP A 685 12.37 1.67 11.27
C TRP A 685 13.31 1.33 10.11
N THR A 686 12.86 1.16 8.87
CA THR A 686 13.77 0.90 7.73
C THR A 686 14.48 2.16 7.29
N THR A 687 13.79 3.31 7.26
CA THR A 687 14.41 4.61 6.98
C THR A 687 15.43 4.94 8.06
N VAL A 688 15.04 4.81 9.33
CA VAL A 688 15.93 4.94 10.48
C VAL A 688 17.09 3.94 10.37
N GLY A 689 16.83 2.69 10.02
CA GLY A 689 17.84 1.64 9.84
C GLY A 689 18.87 1.97 8.78
N LEU A 690 18.47 2.54 7.64
CA LEU A 690 19.39 2.99 6.59
C LEU A 690 20.27 4.16 7.05
N PHE A 691 19.71 5.13 7.77
CA PHE A 691 20.49 6.24 8.33
C PHE A 691 21.46 5.76 9.42
N LEU A 692 21.03 4.83 10.28
CA LEU A 692 21.90 4.19 11.26
C LEU A 692 23.01 3.38 10.60
N ALA A 693 22.70 2.64 9.53
CA ALA A 693 23.68 1.91 8.74
C ALA A 693 24.71 2.84 8.08
N PHE A 694 24.26 3.97 7.51
CA PHE A 694 25.14 4.99 6.97
C PHE A 694 26.03 5.63 8.06
N GLY A 695 25.45 5.90 9.23
CA GLY A 695 26.19 6.35 10.41
C GLY A 695 27.27 5.35 10.83
N ALA A 696 26.90 4.08 10.98
CA ALA A 696 27.81 3.00 11.32
C ALA A 696 28.93 2.83 10.28
N ALA A 697 28.60 2.87 8.98
CA ALA A 697 29.57 2.80 7.89
C ALA A 697 30.55 3.99 7.92
N SER A 698 30.06 5.20 8.20
CA SER A 698 30.90 6.40 8.32
C SER A 698 31.87 6.31 9.51
N VAL A 699 31.39 5.78 10.65
CA VAL A 699 32.23 5.52 11.83
C VAL A 699 33.24 4.42 11.58
N ALA A 700 32.85 3.33 10.91
CA ALA A 700 33.75 2.24 10.55
C ALA A 700 34.84 2.70 9.57
N PHE A 701 34.47 3.51 8.57
CA PHE A 701 35.40 4.11 7.62
C PHE A 701 36.44 5.00 8.32
N TRP A 702 36.00 5.86 9.24
CA TRP A 702 36.88 6.65 10.09
C TRP A 702 37.78 5.78 10.98
N GLY A 703 37.22 4.76 11.62
CA GLY A 703 37.95 3.84 12.50
C GLY A 703 39.06 3.08 11.78
N TYR A 704 38.79 2.61 10.55
CA TYR A 704 39.77 1.91 9.72
C TYR A 704 41.00 2.77 9.41
N PHE A 705 40.80 4.02 8.98
CA PHE A 705 41.92 4.93 8.67
C PHE A 705 42.67 5.38 9.92
N ARG A 706 41.96 5.51 11.06
CA ARG A 706 42.61 5.81 12.34
C ARG A 706 43.46 4.65 12.86
N ALA A 707 43.01 3.41 12.67
CA ALA A 707 43.75 2.21 13.06
C ALA A 707 45.00 1.99 12.19
N THR A 708 44.88 2.15 10.88
CA THR A 708 46.01 2.02 9.94
C THR A 708 47.06 3.13 10.12
N ALA A 709 46.64 4.37 10.38
CA ALA A 709 47.57 5.46 10.69
C ALA A 709 48.42 5.21 11.96
N ARG A 710 47.89 4.46 12.94
CA ARG A 710 48.63 4.07 14.15
C ARG A 710 49.67 2.98 13.90
N GLN A 711 49.47 2.12 12.90
CA GLN A 711 50.38 1.04 12.56
C GLN A 711 51.60 1.51 11.75
N GLU A 712 51.49 2.67 11.09
CA GLU A 712 52.56 3.24 10.24
C GLU A 712 53.34 4.36 10.94
N ALA A 713 53.02 4.68 12.20
CA ALA A 713 53.85 5.57 13.00
C ALA A 713 55.18 4.84 13.33
N PRO A 714 56.34 5.45 13.06
CA PRO A 714 57.62 4.80 13.37
C PRO A 714 57.71 4.52 14.88
N PRO A 715 58.30 3.38 15.29
CA PRO A 715 58.58 3.17 16.71
C PRO A 715 59.49 4.31 17.18
N GLY A 716 59.04 5.00 18.23
CA GLY A 716 59.77 6.11 18.84
C GLY A 716 61.03 5.67 19.55
#